data_AF-A0A6B2C507-F1
#
_entry.id   AF-A0A6B2C507-F1
#
_cell.length_a   1.000
_cell.length_b   1.000
_cell.length_c   1.000
_cell.angle_alpha   90.00
_cell.angle_beta   90.00
_cell.angle_gamma   90.00
#
_symmetry.space_group_name_H-M   'P 1'
#
loop_
_entity.id
_entity.type
_entity.pdbx_description
1 polymer ?
#
loop_
_entity_poly.entity_id
_entity_poly.type
_entity_poly.pdbx_seq_one_letter_code
_entity_poly.pdbx_strand_id
1 'polypeptide(L)'
;MGREASLFLLILALLILLINSNLASAQVWDVRIEAVSFTSSANTPVYPGSKNAELRVEVKFFTNATRPVGKLSALPPGFSPSYGYGLSVGARDAYGADAVKVREGEIVHFVYRINVDKTVKPGNYLLNFQLSFTDDSGQPRMYYMWFEVTVSDYPALNISIVDARWSPAGYNGTYGASLTVTLENAGNTTVYYGLAKLECPEPFICRDNEASFTGLQPGQRATLIFSPIDIPENVAPGNYGFSITINSSMMTDDGVTYSANATLQFTMSVTEPPTWIRQLEVAQAIWGPLSPQPAYQDSLYAQLSITFRNKGPYTISSLYAQLSSSSAEILTPAASSTAPMGVGGSTSLSFYVNINTSSVLSNNVSFTVKTRYTLELGSGAYLVLTDEAVVAPRLEPYPKGNSSGVSIVTSAWQNNYAVYPNTSNAVLTLQVSNNLPFTLTGVNITMILPEGFSFDGKKSWTYYIANPLQPYGSAQASFSIDVGNVEPGRYKALLIIDYVAQTGGPGKRMVDYGEVNLTITGMSSPVEVVNTRWAEGSPDVHAYGASLLITLRNIEVDSMSSPVLIVELPDGIRFSYTNTSVAAVIPGTPQPAIPPQAITSPQELIQYIANIQQQQSQAARMAIGKGETITFTLPLNLMLNQTGVYVARAKLSFIDQWGSLREASLEIPIVVLGSSRYMDVSIEGSMNVKSRYNNATLIVKNVGSSSIYNVYITITPPSAPLGGQQATILLVTPSTYYVDYIGPGEELRIPLTLVFNPLVSQSMYGVSTMMSYGVVPLDVSISYRDPSGSSKSFRNQIALAVEPFIDIVLSDVKAQLQGGLLKISGTIINYGSSTAYRLSVQALVGNQTASFYVGDVDPGSTNAFRIDQQVPPGSRPSVVTLKVTYYNAFNEKLSREVEVSVVEVSAPAPTTTPKPETIVSKIGINALIALIGIFVLVAGILIFRLYKSHMKRLESASPQ
;
A
#
# COMPACT_ATOMS: atom_id res chain seq x y z
N MET A 1 -119.76 93.13 19.98
CA MET A 1 -118.36 93.37 19.57
C MET A 1 -118.03 94.83 19.85
N GLY A 2 -116.90 95.12 20.53
CA GLY A 2 -116.44 96.50 20.78
C GLY A 2 -115.91 96.78 22.19
N ARG A 3 -116.06 95.84 23.14
CA ARG A 3 -115.70 96.04 24.57
C ARG A 3 -114.20 95.97 24.89
N GLU A 4 -113.34 95.63 23.93
CA GLU A 4 -111.86 95.69 24.11
C GLU A 4 -111.19 96.82 23.32
N ALA A 5 -111.86 97.39 22.32
CA ALA A 5 -111.34 98.56 21.59
C ALA A 5 -111.56 99.88 22.35
N SER A 6 -112.58 99.96 23.20
CA SER A 6 -112.90 101.16 23.99
C SER A 6 -112.09 101.32 25.29
N LEU A 7 -111.42 100.29 25.81
CA LEU A 7 -110.58 100.43 27.01
C LEU A 7 -109.13 100.85 26.66
N PHE A 8 -108.61 100.38 25.53
CA PHE A 8 -107.25 100.69 25.08
C PHE A 8 -107.13 102.12 24.51
N LEU A 9 -108.14 102.59 23.77
CA LEU A 9 -108.16 103.97 23.24
C LEU A 9 -108.46 105.03 24.31
N LEU A 10 -109.17 104.69 25.40
CA LEU A 10 -109.43 105.61 26.50
C LEU A 10 -108.21 105.74 27.45
N ILE A 11 -107.45 104.65 27.65
CA ILE A 11 -106.19 104.70 28.41
C ILE A 11 -105.10 105.41 27.59
N LEU A 12 -105.06 105.22 26.26
CA LEU A 12 -104.12 105.92 25.39
C LEU A 12 -104.45 107.42 25.25
N ALA A 13 -105.73 107.82 25.24
CA ALA A 13 -106.14 109.22 25.23
C ALA A 13 -105.94 109.92 26.59
N LEU A 14 -106.10 109.21 27.73
CA LEU A 14 -105.74 109.77 29.04
C LEU A 14 -104.22 109.87 29.25
N LEU A 15 -103.41 108.96 28.69
CA LEU A 15 -101.95 109.11 28.71
C LEU A 15 -101.47 110.27 27.83
N ILE A 16 -102.10 110.54 26.69
CA ILE A 16 -101.69 111.63 25.78
C ILE A 16 -102.14 113.02 26.29
N LEU A 17 -103.21 113.11 27.10
CA LEU A 17 -103.63 114.34 27.77
C LEU A 17 -102.94 114.62 29.12
N LEU A 18 -102.21 113.65 29.68
CA LEU A 18 -101.29 113.84 30.82
C LEU A 18 -99.85 114.19 30.40
N ILE A 19 -99.56 114.24 29.10
CA ILE A 19 -98.21 114.48 28.56
C ILE A 19 -97.96 115.94 28.10
N ASN A 20 -98.92 116.86 28.20
CA ASN A 20 -98.70 118.26 27.85
C ASN A 20 -99.36 119.26 28.81
N SER A 21 -98.83 119.37 30.02
CA SER A 21 -98.80 120.63 30.78
C SER A 21 -97.92 120.48 32.03
N ASN A 22 -96.61 120.43 31.82
CA ASN A 22 -95.66 121.08 32.72
C ASN A 22 -94.52 121.57 31.84
N LEU A 23 -94.52 122.88 31.59
CA LEU A 23 -93.32 123.63 31.21
C LEU A 23 -92.29 123.41 32.32
N ALA A 24 -91.51 122.33 32.22
CA ALA A 24 -90.25 122.24 32.91
C ALA A 24 -89.31 123.19 32.17
N SER A 25 -88.89 124.26 32.85
CA SER A 25 -87.74 125.04 32.44
C SER A 25 -86.63 124.05 32.04
N ALA A 26 -86.23 124.03 30.77
CA ALA A 26 -85.03 123.32 30.37
C ALA A 26 -83.90 123.95 31.17
N GLN A 27 -83.39 123.21 32.16
CA GLN A 27 -82.23 123.61 32.91
C GLN A 27 -81.13 123.81 31.88
N VAL A 28 -80.70 125.05 31.66
CA VAL A 28 -79.50 125.34 30.89
C VAL A 28 -78.36 124.81 31.76
N TRP A 29 -77.70 123.75 31.33
CA TRP A 29 -76.55 123.22 32.05
C TRP A 29 -75.36 124.10 31.70
N ASP A 30 -74.72 124.66 32.71
CA ASP A 30 -73.55 125.52 32.52
C ASP A 30 -72.37 124.77 31.86
N VAL A 31 -72.40 123.43 31.81
CA VAL A 31 -71.34 122.54 31.31
C VAL A 31 -71.87 121.22 30.73
N ARG A 32 -71.13 120.60 29.81
CA ARG A 32 -71.41 119.26 29.23
C ARG A 32 -70.13 118.51 28.86
N ILE A 33 -70.08 117.19 29.08
CA ILE A 33 -69.00 116.33 28.56
C ILE A 33 -69.20 116.10 27.05
N GLU A 34 -68.20 116.41 26.24
CA GLU A 34 -68.22 116.21 24.77
C GLU A 34 -67.60 114.88 24.37
N ALA A 35 -66.48 114.50 25.00
CA ALA A 35 -65.76 113.29 24.67
C ALA A 35 -65.00 112.73 25.88
N VAL A 36 -64.82 111.41 25.90
CA VAL A 36 -63.98 110.71 26.87
C VAL A 36 -63.12 109.72 26.12
N SER A 37 -61.81 109.73 26.37
CA SER A 37 -60.88 108.72 25.85
C SER A 37 -60.11 108.08 26.99
N PHE A 38 -60.04 106.76 26.99
CA PHE A 38 -59.28 105.98 27.96
C PHE A 38 -58.34 105.01 27.23
N THR A 39 -57.05 105.32 27.23
CA THR A 39 -56.02 104.59 26.48
C THR A 39 -54.86 104.19 27.37
N SER A 40 -54.20 103.08 27.06
CA SER A 40 -53.02 102.62 27.80
C SER A 40 -51.84 103.59 27.62
N SER A 41 -50.75 103.34 28.35
CA SER A 41 -49.49 104.08 28.17
C SER A 41 -48.83 103.87 26.79
N ALA A 42 -49.23 102.81 26.07
CA ALA A 42 -48.80 102.51 24.70
C ALA A 42 -49.81 102.94 23.62
N ASN A 43 -50.83 103.74 23.99
CA ASN A 43 -51.90 104.17 23.09
C ASN A 43 -52.73 103.00 22.50
N THR A 44 -52.82 101.89 23.23
CA THR A 44 -53.67 100.72 22.95
C THR A 44 -54.90 100.72 23.87
N PRO A 45 -55.87 99.81 23.71
CA PRO A 45 -56.91 99.61 24.71
C PRO A 45 -56.32 99.34 26.11
N VAL A 46 -57.05 99.72 27.15
CA VAL A 46 -56.66 99.49 28.55
C VAL A 46 -57.11 98.09 28.97
N TYR A 47 -56.19 97.30 29.51
CA TYR A 47 -56.44 95.94 29.98
C TYR A 47 -56.35 95.86 31.51
N PRO A 48 -56.88 94.81 32.15
CA PRO A 48 -56.64 94.60 33.58
C PRO A 48 -55.12 94.52 33.84
N GLY A 49 -54.61 95.29 34.80
CA GLY A 49 -53.18 95.39 35.07
C GLY A 49 -52.45 96.53 34.35
N SER A 50 -53.09 97.23 33.40
CA SER A 50 -52.52 98.40 32.73
C SER A 50 -52.16 99.49 33.75
N LYS A 51 -50.93 99.99 33.64
CA LYS A 51 -50.43 101.08 34.49
C LYS A 51 -50.29 102.35 33.68
N ASN A 52 -50.51 103.49 34.34
CA ASN A 52 -50.35 104.82 33.72
C ASN A 52 -51.27 105.05 32.50
N ALA A 53 -52.46 104.43 32.49
CA ALA A 53 -53.46 104.64 31.46
C ALA A 53 -53.96 106.10 31.50
N GLU A 54 -54.05 106.73 30.34
CA GLU A 54 -54.52 108.10 30.18
C GLU A 54 -56.03 108.14 30.07
N LEU A 55 -56.70 108.81 31.00
CA LEU A 55 -58.10 109.19 30.89
C LEU A 55 -58.18 110.68 30.58
N ARG A 56 -58.71 111.03 29.42
CA ARG A 56 -58.97 112.41 29.01
C ARG A 56 -60.48 112.64 28.93
N VAL A 57 -60.95 113.64 29.66
CA VAL A 57 -62.36 114.06 29.69
C VAL A 57 -62.44 115.46 29.08
N GLU A 58 -63.16 115.60 27.98
CA GLU A 58 -63.37 116.89 27.31
C GLU A 58 -64.72 117.46 27.73
N VAL A 59 -64.70 118.69 28.25
CA VAL A 59 -65.88 119.38 28.79
C VAL A 59 -66.05 120.70 28.07
N LYS A 60 -67.24 120.90 27.50
CA LYS A 60 -67.68 122.17 26.94
C LYS A 60 -68.37 123.01 28.00
N PHE A 61 -68.00 124.28 28.06
CA PHE A 61 -68.61 125.25 28.96
C PHE A 61 -69.62 126.12 28.20
N PHE A 62 -70.80 126.33 28.78
CA PHE A 62 -71.83 127.25 28.29
C PHE A 62 -71.95 128.50 29.17
N THR A 63 -70.96 128.70 30.04
CA THR A 63 -70.76 129.89 30.86
C THR A 63 -69.27 130.17 30.96
N ASN A 64 -68.89 131.40 31.30
CA ASN A 64 -67.50 131.69 31.62
C ASN A 64 -67.14 131.05 32.97
N ALA A 65 -66.00 130.38 33.01
CA ALA A 65 -65.53 129.69 34.20
C ALA A 65 -64.09 130.09 34.55
N THR A 66 -63.87 130.39 35.83
CA THR A 66 -62.53 130.68 36.37
C THR A 66 -62.08 129.51 37.25
N ARG A 67 -60.84 129.06 37.03
CA ARG A 67 -60.16 127.92 37.67
C ARG A 67 -61.02 126.65 37.68
N PRO A 68 -61.39 126.09 36.51
CA PRO A 68 -62.11 124.84 36.47
C PRO A 68 -61.21 123.69 36.92
N VAL A 69 -61.70 122.91 37.87
CA VAL A 69 -61.03 121.73 38.43
C VAL A 69 -61.95 120.54 38.29
N GLY A 70 -61.48 119.51 37.60
CA GLY A 70 -62.15 118.22 37.46
C GLY A 70 -61.61 117.25 38.50
N LYS A 71 -62.50 116.70 39.32
CA LYS A 71 -62.18 115.69 40.32
C LYS A 71 -62.89 114.37 40.02
N LEU A 72 -62.15 113.27 39.94
CA LEU A 72 -62.75 111.93 39.94
C LEU A 72 -63.06 111.53 41.38
N SER A 73 -64.35 111.51 41.73
CA SER A 73 -64.81 111.19 43.09
C SER A 73 -65.25 109.73 43.16
N ALA A 74 -64.47 108.89 43.85
CA ALA A 74 -64.67 107.43 43.95
C ALA A 74 -64.42 106.68 42.64
N LEU A 75 -63.16 106.25 42.46
CA LEU A 75 -62.80 105.32 41.40
C LEU A 75 -63.45 103.94 41.63
N PRO A 76 -63.82 103.21 40.57
CA PRO A 76 -64.30 101.84 40.69
C PRO A 76 -63.28 100.96 41.43
N PRO A 77 -63.71 99.88 42.11
CA PRO A 77 -62.80 98.94 42.74
C PRO A 77 -61.73 98.43 41.77
N GLY A 78 -60.46 98.50 42.18
CA GLY A 78 -59.31 98.13 41.35
C GLY A 78 -58.77 99.27 40.47
N PHE A 79 -59.38 100.45 40.44
CA PHE A 79 -58.83 101.63 39.78
C PHE A 79 -58.13 102.52 40.83
N SER A 80 -56.94 103.01 40.53
CA SER A 80 -56.19 103.91 41.41
C SER A 80 -55.45 104.98 40.60
N PRO A 81 -55.19 106.18 41.14
CA PRO A 81 -54.32 107.13 40.47
C PRO A 81 -52.91 106.56 40.31
N SER A 82 -52.27 106.82 39.18
CA SER A 82 -50.88 106.45 38.97
C SER A 82 -49.95 107.26 39.88
N TYR A 83 -48.79 106.69 40.21
CA TYR A 83 -47.84 107.32 41.13
C TYR A 83 -47.45 108.74 40.67
N GLY A 84 -47.58 109.72 41.56
CA GLY A 84 -47.33 111.14 41.27
C GLY A 84 -48.49 111.90 40.62
N TYR A 85 -49.60 111.23 40.30
CA TYR A 85 -50.81 111.84 39.74
C TYR A 85 -51.94 111.85 40.76
N GLY A 86 -52.76 112.90 40.71
CA GLY A 86 -53.93 113.08 41.59
C GLY A 86 -55.25 112.84 40.87
N LEU A 87 -56.32 112.68 41.65
CA LEU A 87 -57.69 112.60 41.12
C LEU A 87 -58.34 113.97 40.93
N SER A 88 -57.67 115.07 41.28
CA SER A 88 -58.11 116.44 41.06
C SER A 88 -57.12 117.13 40.14
N VAL A 89 -57.55 117.52 38.95
CA VAL A 89 -56.70 118.16 37.93
C VAL A 89 -57.34 119.45 37.42
N GLY A 90 -56.53 120.46 37.15
CA GLY A 90 -56.99 121.69 36.51
C GLY A 90 -57.32 121.46 35.04
N ALA A 91 -58.23 122.28 34.50
CA ALA A 91 -58.57 122.27 33.09
C ALA A 91 -57.36 122.62 32.21
N ARG A 92 -57.26 121.96 31.06
CA ARG A 92 -56.24 122.19 30.02
C ARG A 92 -56.90 122.69 28.75
N ASP A 93 -56.31 123.70 28.11
CA ASP A 93 -56.75 124.15 26.78
C ASP A 93 -56.38 123.15 25.69
N ALA A 94 -56.76 123.39 24.43
CA ALA A 94 -56.43 122.50 23.32
C ALA A 94 -54.92 122.28 23.09
N TYR A 95 -54.06 123.16 23.63
CA TYR A 95 -52.60 123.10 23.52
C TYR A 95 -51.92 122.49 24.77
N GLY A 96 -52.70 122.07 25.77
CA GLY A 96 -52.20 121.45 27.00
C GLY A 96 -51.71 122.45 28.06
N ALA A 97 -51.98 123.74 27.90
CA ALA A 97 -51.69 124.76 28.91
C ALA A 97 -52.82 124.86 29.95
N ASP A 98 -52.50 125.33 31.17
CA ASP A 98 -53.50 125.46 32.24
C ASP A 98 -54.57 126.52 31.87
N ALA A 99 -55.81 126.08 31.68
CA ALA A 99 -56.95 126.92 31.34
C ALA A 99 -57.55 127.58 32.60
N VAL A 100 -56.86 128.59 33.13
CA VAL A 100 -57.27 129.32 34.34
C VAL A 100 -58.57 130.12 34.12
N LYS A 101 -58.85 130.53 32.89
CA LYS A 101 -60.12 131.13 32.46
C LYS A 101 -60.62 130.39 31.22
N VAL A 102 -61.89 130.03 31.22
CA VAL A 102 -62.58 129.35 30.13
C VAL A 102 -63.75 130.23 29.71
N ARG A 103 -63.85 130.54 28.42
CA ARG A 103 -64.95 131.35 27.89
C ARG A 103 -66.14 130.47 27.55
N GLU A 104 -67.33 131.06 27.55
CA GLU A 104 -68.53 130.44 27.01
C GLU A 104 -68.26 129.92 25.58
N GLY A 105 -68.60 128.64 25.37
CA GLY A 105 -68.41 127.92 24.10
C GLY A 105 -67.09 127.15 23.99
N GLU A 106 -66.10 127.40 24.85
CA GLU A 106 -64.81 126.70 24.81
C GLU A 106 -64.89 125.26 25.36
N ILE A 107 -64.06 124.39 24.79
CA ILE A 107 -63.85 123.02 25.27
C ILE A 107 -62.48 122.96 25.93
N VAL A 108 -62.46 122.49 27.16
CA VAL A 108 -61.23 122.18 27.89
C VAL A 108 -61.19 120.70 28.22
N HIS A 109 -60.01 120.17 28.48
CA HIS A 109 -59.85 118.76 28.80
C HIS A 109 -59.15 118.55 30.14
N PHE A 110 -59.47 117.43 30.77
CA PHE A 110 -58.92 117.00 32.05
C PHE A 110 -58.23 115.66 31.84
N VAL A 111 -56.93 115.59 32.14
CA VAL A 111 -56.12 114.38 31.93
C VAL A 111 -55.78 113.75 33.27
N TYR A 112 -56.13 112.48 33.42
CA TYR A 112 -55.80 111.66 34.57
C TYR A 112 -54.90 110.50 34.14
N ARG A 113 -54.01 110.09 35.03
CA ARG A 113 -53.26 108.82 34.90
C ARG A 113 -53.80 107.83 35.90
N ILE A 114 -54.32 106.72 35.41
CA ILE A 114 -55.03 105.72 36.19
C ILE A 114 -54.35 104.37 36.00
N ASN A 115 -54.13 103.66 37.10
CA ASN A 115 -53.77 102.25 37.11
C ASN A 115 -55.04 101.42 37.24
N VAL A 116 -55.12 100.34 36.45
CA VAL A 116 -56.16 99.31 36.55
C VAL A 116 -55.50 98.07 37.14
N ASP A 117 -55.99 97.58 38.27
CA ASP A 117 -55.51 96.36 38.91
C ASP A 117 -55.76 95.14 38.01
N LYS A 118 -54.89 94.12 38.07
CA LYS A 118 -55.02 92.88 37.30
C LYS A 118 -56.27 92.07 37.68
N THR A 119 -56.85 92.33 38.85
CA THR A 119 -58.08 91.71 39.35
C THR A 119 -59.37 92.32 38.77
N VAL A 120 -59.29 93.45 38.05
CA VAL A 120 -60.42 94.10 37.40
C VAL A 120 -60.92 93.22 36.24
N LYS A 121 -62.24 93.01 36.15
CA LYS A 121 -62.82 92.25 35.03
C LYS A 121 -62.93 93.14 33.77
N PRO A 122 -62.75 92.61 32.56
CA PRO A 122 -63.11 93.35 31.36
C PRO A 122 -64.58 93.80 31.39
N GLY A 123 -64.85 94.99 30.85
CA GLY A 123 -66.18 95.60 30.84
C GLY A 123 -66.15 97.13 30.88
N ASN A 124 -67.33 97.73 30.92
CA ASN A 124 -67.50 99.17 31.06
C ASN A 124 -67.64 99.55 32.54
N TYR A 125 -66.88 100.57 32.95
CA TYR A 125 -66.84 101.07 34.31
C TYR A 125 -67.31 102.52 34.34
N LEU A 126 -68.33 102.79 35.15
CA LEU A 126 -68.86 104.13 35.33
C LEU A 126 -67.96 104.92 36.29
N LEU A 127 -67.46 106.09 35.84
CA LEU A 127 -66.69 107.02 36.66
C LEU A 127 -67.53 108.24 36.99
N ASN A 128 -67.38 108.73 38.23
CA ASN A 128 -67.99 109.97 38.68
C ASN A 128 -66.99 111.12 38.57
N PHE A 129 -67.36 112.12 37.79
CA PHE A 129 -66.58 113.31 37.51
C PHE A 129 -67.28 114.53 38.12
N GLN A 130 -66.67 115.04 39.18
CA GLN A 130 -67.07 116.25 39.88
C GLN A 130 -66.31 117.44 39.30
N LEU A 131 -67.01 118.34 38.63
CA LEU A 131 -66.44 119.57 38.10
C LEU A 131 -66.76 120.74 39.02
N SER A 132 -65.76 121.50 39.42
CA SER A 132 -65.95 122.74 40.19
C SER A 132 -65.24 123.92 39.54
N PHE A 133 -65.90 125.07 39.48
CA PHE A 133 -65.35 126.33 38.96
C PHE A 133 -66.04 127.53 39.60
N THR A 134 -65.50 128.73 39.40
CA THR A 134 -66.17 129.99 39.80
C THR A 134 -66.76 130.67 38.57
N ASP A 135 -68.05 131.01 38.60
CA ASP A 135 -68.71 131.74 37.51
C ASP A 135 -68.40 133.25 37.54
N ASP A 136 -68.86 133.99 36.52
CA ASP A 136 -68.65 135.44 36.40
C ASP A 136 -69.25 136.27 37.56
N SER A 137 -70.18 135.70 38.32
CA SER A 137 -70.77 136.34 39.51
C SER A 137 -69.96 136.12 40.78
N GLY A 138 -68.83 135.41 40.68
CA GLY A 138 -67.98 135.03 41.81
C GLY A 138 -68.53 133.85 42.62
N GLN A 139 -69.60 133.18 42.15
CA GLN A 139 -70.21 132.06 42.86
C GLN A 139 -69.52 130.73 42.50
N PRO A 140 -69.22 129.87 43.48
CA PRO A 140 -68.71 128.54 43.21
C PRO A 140 -69.81 127.64 42.62
N ARG A 141 -69.55 127.08 41.44
CA ARG A 141 -70.40 126.10 40.75
C ARG A 141 -69.80 124.71 40.91
N MET A 142 -70.66 123.71 41.05
CA MET A 142 -70.26 122.32 41.20
C MET A 142 -71.25 121.40 40.47
N TYR A 143 -70.72 120.56 39.58
CA TYR A 143 -71.48 119.60 38.79
C TYR A 143 -70.95 118.18 39.01
N TYR A 144 -71.86 117.21 39.04
CA TYR A 144 -71.53 115.79 39.07
C TYR A 144 -71.99 115.17 37.76
N MET A 145 -71.05 114.60 37.03
CA MET A 145 -71.27 113.99 35.71
C MET A 145 -70.72 112.56 35.72
N TRP A 146 -71.27 111.71 34.87
CA TRP A 146 -70.90 110.31 34.80
C TRP A 146 -70.56 109.93 33.37
N PHE A 147 -69.55 109.10 33.20
CA PHE A 147 -69.18 108.52 31.91
C PHE A 147 -68.60 107.13 32.10
N GLU A 148 -68.64 106.31 31.05
CA GLU A 148 -68.07 104.98 31.06
C GLU A 148 -66.66 104.99 30.48
N VAL A 149 -65.78 104.20 31.08
CA VAL A 149 -64.50 103.81 30.48
C VAL A 149 -64.48 102.30 30.30
N THR A 150 -63.90 101.84 29.21
CA THR A 150 -63.84 100.41 28.88
C THR A 150 -62.49 99.83 29.28
N VAL A 151 -62.52 98.73 30.03
CA VAL A 151 -61.38 97.82 30.18
C VAL A 151 -61.62 96.65 29.23
N SER A 152 -60.76 96.49 28.24
CA SER A 152 -60.91 95.49 27.18
C SER A 152 -60.52 94.08 27.63
N ASP A 153 -61.09 93.07 26.97
CA ASP A 153 -60.62 91.69 27.07
C ASP A 153 -59.17 91.57 26.55
N TYR A 154 -58.39 90.67 27.14
CA TYR A 154 -57.05 90.39 26.64
C TYR A 154 -57.09 89.84 25.20
N PRO A 155 -56.17 90.24 24.31
CA PRO A 155 -56.09 89.68 22.97
C PRO A 155 -55.87 88.16 22.99
N ALA A 156 -56.63 87.42 22.18
CA ALA A 156 -56.45 85.97 22.06
C ALA A 156 -55.08 85.61 21.46
N LEU A 157 -54.56 84.43 21.79
CA LEU A 157 -53.36 83.89 21.15
C LEU A 157 -53.68 83.53 19.69
N ASN A 158 -53.11 84.27 18.74
CA ASN A 158 -53.27 84.00 17.31
C ASN A 158 -51.94 83.55 16.70
N ILE A 159 -51.74 82.23 16.62
CA ILE A 159 -50.58 81.61 15.99
C ILE A 159 -51.07 80.75 14.82
N SER A 160 -50.29 80.70 13.74
CA SER A 160 -50.53 79.77 12.63
C SER A 160 -49.31 78.87 12.39
N ILE A 161 -49.56 77.67 11.84
CA ILE A 161 -48.49 76.79 11.34
C ILE A 161 -48.23 77.18 9.89
N VAL A 162 -47.00 77.59 9.60
CA VAL A 162 -46.57 77.95 8.24
C VAL A 162 -45.80 76.83 7.54
N ASP A 163 -45.21 75.91 8.30
CA ASP A 163 -44.54 74.72 7.75
C ASP A 163 -44.52 73.58 8.78
N ALA A 164 -44.66 72.34 8.30
CA ALA A 164 -44.50 71.14 9.10
C ALA A 164 -43.88 70.04 8.23
N ARG A 165 -42.72 69.52 8.67
CA ARG A 165 -41.94 68.55 7.89
C ARG A 165 -41.27 67.50 8.76
N TRP A 166 -41.21 66.29 8.21
CA TRP A 166 -40.41 65.21 8.78
C TRP A 166 -38.92 65.46 8.55
N SER A 167 -38.11 65.07 9.53
CA SER A 167 -36.65 65.05 9.44
C SER A 167 -36.12 63.78 10.15
N PRO A 168 -35.62 62.77 9.42
CA PRO A 168 -35.68 62.57 7.96
C PRO A 168 -37.12 62.19 7.52
N ALA A 169 -37.33 61.84 6.25
CA ALA A 169 -38.65 61.54 5.70
C ALA A 169 -39.44 60.49 6.52
N GLY A 170 -40.73 60.75 6.73
CA GLY A 170 -41.63 59.87 7.50
C GLY A 170 -42.15 58.71 6.66
N TYR A 171 -41.47 57.57 6.75
CA TYR A 171 -41.95 56.32 6.16
C TYR A 171 -42.64 55.43 7.19
N ASN A 172 -43.55 54.56 6.77
CA ASN A 172 -44.03 53.51 7.66
C ASN A 172 -42.87 52.60 8.08
N GLY A 173 -42.75 52.31 9.38
CA GLY A 173 -41.61 51.59 9.96
C GLY A 173 -40.42 52.46 10.36
N THR A 174 -40.53 53.79 10.26
CA THR A 174 -39.50 54.72 10.75
C THR A 174 -39.61 54.85 12.26
N TYR A 175 -38.50 54.73 12.98
CA TYR A 175 -38.43 55.01 14.41
C TYR A 175 -37.41 56.11 14.70
N GLY A 176 -37.67 56.92 15.72
CA GLY A 176 -36.80 58.04 16.08
C GLY A 176 -36.87 59.24 15.13
N ALA A 177 -37.93 59.39 14.32
CA ALA A 177 -38.07 60.55 13.44
C ALA A 177 -38.29 61.84 14.22
N SER A 178 -37.86 62.97 13.67
CA SER A 178 -38.16 64.29 14.21
C SER A 178 -39.22 65.00 13.37
N LEU A 179 -40.17 65.66 14.03
CA LEU A 179 -41.16 66.54 13.40
C LEU A 179 -40.77 67.99 13.66
N THR A 180 -40.44 68.71 12.60
CA THR A 180 -40.11 70.14 12.67
C THR A 180 -41.32 70.96 12.26
N VAL A 181 -41.80 71.83 13.15
CA VAL A 181 -42.97 72.68 12.93
C VAL A 181 -42.57 74.15 13.07
N THR A 182 -42.89 74.96 12.06
CA THR A 182 -42.65 76.40 12.08
C THR A 182 -43.96 77.13 12.36
N LEU A 183 -43.96 77.89 13.46
CA LEU A 183 -45.05 78.72 13.91
C LEU A 183 -44.83 80.18 13.48
N GLU A 184 -45.90 80.89 13.18
CA GLU A 184 -45.90 82.34 12.93
C GLU A 184 -46.89 83.02 13.89
N ASN A 185 -46.44 84.06 14.59
CA ASN A 185 -47.34 84.88 15.40
C ASN A 185 -48.14 85.83 14.49
N ALA A 186 -49.37 85.44 14.19
CA ALA A 186 -50.32 86.22 13.39
C ALA A 186 -51.16 87.19 14.24
N GLY A 187 -50.90 87.26 15.55
CA GLY A 187 -51.51 88.20 16.48
C GLY A 187 -50.83 89.57 16.50
N ASN A 188 -51.39 90.46 17.29
CA ASN A 188 -50.88 91.82 17.52
C ASN A 188 -50.13 92.00 18.84
N THR A 189 -49.90 90.90 19.57
CA THR A 189 -49.26 90.89 20.90
C THR A 189 -48.06 89.95 20.89
N THR A 190 -47.06 90.25 21.72
CA THR A 190 -45.84 89.44 21.77
C THR A 190 -46.08 88.19 22.62
N VAL A 191 -45.68 87.03 22.11
CA VAL A 191 -45.60 85.80 22.92
C VAL A 191 -44.28 85.82 23.68
N TYR A 192 -44.33 86.13 24.97
CA TYR A 192 -43.14 86.21 25.80
C TYR A 192 -42.52 84.81 26.02
N TYR A 193 -43.36 83.82 26.32
CA TYR A 193 -42.99 82.42 26.48
C TYR A 193 -44.14 81.54 26.00
N GLY A 194 -43.86 80.51 25.20
CA GLY A 194 -44.81 79.49 24.78
C GLY A 194 -44.28 78.10 25.07
N LEU A 195 -45.13 77.25 25.66
CA LEU A 195 -44.91 75.82 25.78
C LEU A 195 -45.91 75.11 24.88
N ALA A 196 -45.40 74.50 23.82
CA ALA A 196 -46.15 73.73 22.85
C ALA A 196 -46.06 72.24 23.19
N LYS A 197 -47.22 71.57 23.21
CA LYS A 197 -47.35 70.13 23.41
C LYS A 197 -47.97 69.50 22.17
N LEU A 198 -47.25 68.58 21.54
CA LEU A 198 -47.70 67.79 20.41
C LEU A 198 -48.55 66.61 20.89
N GLU A 199 -49.71 66.42 20.27
CA GLU A 199 -50.51 65.20 20.41
C GLU A 199 -50.44 64.44 19.09
N CYS A 200 -49.99 63.19 19.21
CA CYS A 200 -49.80 62.31 18.06
C CYS A 200 -51.04 61.41 17.90
N PRO A 201 -51.49 61.18 16.65
CA PRO A 201 -52.60 60.29 16.40
C PRO A 201 -52.20 58.84 16.69
N GLU A 202 -53.14 58.00 17.15
CA GLU A 202 -52.89 56.55 17.16
C GLU A 202 -52.65 56.05 15.72
N PRO A 203 -51.65 55.17 15.47
CA PRO A 203 -50.80 54.44 16.41
C PRO A 203 -49.38 55.03 16.60
N PHE A 204 -49.16 56.32 16.33
CA PHE A 204 -47.84 56.95 16.46
C PHE A 204 -47.40 57.03 17.93
N ILE A 205 -46.11 56.84 18.19
CA ILE A 205 -45.56 56.92 19.55
C ILE A 205 -44.63 58.12 19.63
N CYS A 206 -45.05 59.14 20.37
CA CYS A 206 -44.27 60.35 20.61
C CYS A 206 -43.74 60.32 22.04
N ARG A 207 -42.41 60.18 22.19
CA ARG A 207 -41.79 60.05 23.52
C ARG A 207 -41.52 61.41 24.14
N ASP A 208 -41.01 62.33 23.34
CA ASP A 208 -40.84 63.74 23.71
C ASP A 208 -41.75 64.59 22.84
N ASN A 209 -42.78 65.15 23.46
CA ASN A 209 -43.84 65.88 22.79
C ASN A 209 -43.96 67.34 23.24
N GLU A 210 -42.99 67.88 23.97
CA GLU A 210 -43.00 69.27 24.41
C GLU A 210 -41.84 70.05 23.81
N ALA A 211 -42.13 71.28 23.36
CA ALA A 211 -41.15 72.22 22.85
C ALA A 211 -41.50 73.64 23.31
N SER A 212 -40.49 74.45 23.63
CA SER A 212 -40.71 75.83 24.08
C SER A 212 -40.12 76.86 23.11
N PHE A 213 -40.67 78.06 23.13
CA PHE A 213 -40.21 79.20 22.36
C PHE A 213 -40.41 80.50 23.16
N THR A 214 -39.60 81.52 22.90
CA THR A 214 -39.61 82.78 23.64
C THR A 214 -39.53 83.98 22.73
N GLY A 215 -40.09 85.11 23.20
CA GLY A 215 -39.93 86.42 22.55
C GLY A 215 -40.47 86.50 21.12
N LEU A 216 -41.54 85.77 20.78
CA LEU A 216 -42.09 85.74 19.43
C LEU A 216 -42.97 86.98 19.17
N GLN A 217 -42.39 87.99 18.53
CA GLN A 217 -43.09 89.25 18.20
C GLN A 217 -44.13 89.05 17.08
N PRO A 218 -45.09 89.97 16.92
CA PRO A 218 -46.01 89.96 15.78
C PRO A 218 -45.28 89.84 14.42
N GLY A 219 -45.71 88.90 13.59
CA GLY A 219 -45.11 88.59 12.28
C GLY A 219 -43.80 87.79 12.33
N GLN A 220 -43.27 87.48 13.52
CA GLN A 220 -42.09 86.61 13.63
C GLN A 220 -42.45 85.12 13.62
N ARG A 221 -41.43 84.30 13.35
CA ARG A 221 -41.55 82.84 13.29
C ARG A 221 -40.67 82.16 14.32
N ALA A 222 -41.15 81.04 14.85
CA ALA A 222 -40.40 80.13 15.72
C ALA A 222 -40.43 78.72 15.13
N THR A 223 -39.35 77.95 15.32
CA THR A 223 -39.27 76.55 14.92
C THR A 223 -39.28 75.66 16.15
N LEU A 224 -40.16 74.66 16.16
CA LEU A 224 -40.27 73.64 17.17
C LEU A 224 -39.84 72.29 16.59
N ILE A 225 -39.14 71.49 17.39
CA ILE A 225 -38.71 70.14 17.01
C ILE A 225 -39.26 69.18 18.05
N PHE A 226 -40.06 68.21 17.60
CA PHE A 226 -40.56 67.11 18.42
C PHE A 226 -39.88 65.82 18.00
N SER A 227 -39.16 65.17 18.91
CA SER A 227 -38.34 63.99 18.61
C SER A 227 -37.98 63.27 19.91
N PRO A 228 -38.06 61.93 19.99
CA PRO A 228 -38.32 60.99 18.90
C PRO A 228 -39.81 60.67 18.70
N ILE A 229 -40.18 60.46 17.43
CA ILE A 229 -41.50 59.98 16.98
C ILE A 229 -41.33 58.66 16.22
N ASP A 230 -42.03 57.61 16.68
CA ASP A 230 -42.05 56.30 16.04
C ASP A 230 -43.32 56.12 15.19
N ILE A 231 -43.13 55.71 13.94
CA ILE A 231 -44.16 55.40 12.93
C ILE A 231 -44.16 53.87 12.74
N PRO A 232 -45.15 53.14 13.30
CA PRO A 232 -45.20 51.68 13.18
C PRO A 232 -45.21 51.17 11.72
N GLU A 233 -44.68 49.97 11.48
CA GLU A 233 -44.59 49.35 10.13
C GLU A 233 -45.96 49.12 9.48
N ASN A 234 -47.00 48.88 10.29
CA ASN A 234 -48.37 48.61 9.86
C ASN A 234 -49.19 49.88 9.59
N VAL A 235 -48.61 51.08 9.74
CA VAL A 235 -49.26 52.34 9.36
C VAL A 235 -49.37 52.40 7.84
N ALA A 236 -50.59 52.55 7.33
CA ALA A 236 -50.82 52.70 5.90
C ALA A 236 -50.29 54.07 5.41
N PRO A 237 -49.77 54.16 4.18
CA PRO A 237 -49.44 55.45 3.57
C PRO A 237 -50.66 56.37 3.53
N GLY A 238 -50.50 57.64 3.89
CA GLY A 238 -51.59 58.60 3.96
C GLY A 238 -51.27 59.84 4.79
N ASN A 239 -52.27 60.71 4.96
CA ASN A 239 -52.15 61.93 5.76
C ASN A 239 -52.77 61.71 7.15
N TYR A 240 -51.99 62.01 8.18
CA TYR A 240 -52.36 61.82 9.58
C TYR A 240 -52.48 63.17 10.28
N GLY A 241 -53.55 63.39 11.04
CA GLY A 241 -53.81 64.63 11.76
C GLY A 241 -53.02 64.70 13.06
N PHE A 242 -52.28 65.78 13.25
CA PHE A 242 -51.54 66.11 14.47
C PHE A 242 -52.11 67.39 15.07
N SER A 243 -52.10 67.46 16.40
CA SER A 243 -52.47 68.67 17.13
C SER A 243 -51.29 69.20 17.94
N ILE A 244 -51.18 70.52 18.05
CA ILE A 244 -50.28 71.19 18.99
C ILE A 244 -51.13 72.08 19.89
N THR A 245 -51.08 71.80 21.19
CA THR A 245 -51.65 72.68 22.21
C THR A 245 -50.55 73.60 22.74
N ILE A 246 -50.75 74.91 22.62
CA ILE A 246 -49.80 75.93 23.07
C ILE A 246 -50.37 76.60 24.30
N ASN A 247 -49.64 76.54 25.41
CA ASN A 247 -49.87 77.35 26.59
C ASN A 247 -48.85 78.49 26.61
N SER A 248 -49.31 79.72 26.56
CA SER A 248 -48.45 80.89 26.38
C SER A 248 -48.63 81.93 27.49
N SER A 249 -47.53 82.61 27.80
CA SER A 249 -47.52 83.89 28.48
C SER A 249 -47.34 84.99 27.43
N MET A 250 -48.35 85.85 27.34
CA MET A 250 -48.48 86.94 26.39
C MET A 250 -48.11 88.27 27.05
N MET A 251 -47.64 89.23 26.26
CA MET A 251 -47.32 90.58 26.70
C MET A 251 -47.93 91.60 25.73
N THR A 252 -48.72 92.53 26.26
CA THR A 252 -49.24 93.69 25.53
C THR A 252 -48.18 94.78 25.40
N ASP A 253 -48.38 95.73 24.48
CA ASP A 253 -47.42 96.82 24.23
C ASP A 253 -47.20 97.76 25.44
N ASP A 254 -48.19 97.87 26.34
CA ASP A 254 -48.10 98.61 27.60
C ASP A 254 -47.52 97.79 28.77
N GLY A 255 -47.05 96.56 28.49
CA GLY A 255 -46.31 95.72 29.43
C GLY A 255 -47.14 94.84 30.35
N VAL A 256 -48.44 94.66 30.06
CA VAL A 256 -49.32 93.77 30.83
C VAL A 256 -49.08 92.32 30.39
N THR A 257 -48.82 91.44 31.37
CA THR A 257 -48.65 90.01 31.12
C THR A 257 -49.90 89.21 31.48
N TYR A 258 -50.26 88.27 30.60
CA TYR A 258 -51.43 87.41 30.76
C TYR A 258 -51.16 86.02 30.16
N SER A 259 -52.03 85.06 30.46
CA SER A 259 -51.95 83.71 29.92
C SER A 259 -52.99 83.52 28.82
N ALA A 260 -52.60 82.89 27.73
CA ALA A 260 -53.49 82.51 26.65
C ALA A 260 -53.10 81.14 26.10
N ASN A 261 -54.05 80.43 25.50
CA ASN A 261 -53.80 79.16 24.86
C ASN A 261 -54.37 79.11 23.44
N ALA A 262 -53.86 78.19 22.65
CA ALA A 262 -54.38 77.87 21.32
C ALA A 262 -54.11 76.40 21.01
N THR A 263 -54.99 75.79 20.22
CA THR A 263 -54.78 74.45 19.67
C THR A 263 -54.71 74.56 18.15
N LEU A 264 -53.60 74.12 17.58
CA LEU A 264 -53.33 74.14 16.14
C LEU A 264 -53.43 72.70 15.62
N GLN A 265 -54.11 72.52 14.49
CA GLN A 265 -54.25 71.22 13.84
C GLN A 265 -53.56 71.27 12.47
N PHE A 266 -52.83 70.22 12.12
CA PHE A 266 -52.14 70.09 10.84
C PHE A 266 -52.04 68.62 10.45
N THR A 267 -51.66 68.34 9.20
CA THR A 267 -51.54 66.97 8.71
C THR A 267 -50.11 66.66 8.27
N MET A 268 -49.63 65.47 8.62
CA MET A 268 -48.35 64.95 8.15
C MET A 268 -48.56 63.76 7.24
N SER A 269 -47.86 63.74 6.11
CA SER A 269 -47.88 62.61 5.17
C SER A 269 -46.92 61.51 5.61
N VAL A 270 -47.40 60.27 5.68
CA VAL A 270 -46.58 59.04 5.76
C VAL A 270 -46.61 58.38 4.38
N THR A 271 -45.44 57.99 3.90
CA THR A 271 -45.27 57.34 2.59
C THR A 271 -44.63 55.97 2.73
N GLU A 272 -44.76 55.11 1.72
CA GLU A 272 -43.94 53.89 1.69
C GLU A 272 -42.47 54.24 1.42
N PRO A 273 -41.51 53.49 2.00
CA PRO A 273 -40.11 53.58 1.62
C PRO A 273 -39.94 53.40 0.11
N PRO A 274 -39.28 54.34 -0.59
CA PRO A 274 -38.96 54.18 -2.00
C PRO A 274 -38.18 52.90 -2.29
N THR A 275 -38.46 52.27 -3.42
CA THR A 275 -37.81 51.00 -3.82
C THR A 275 -36.29 51.12 -3.93
N TRP A 276 -35.74 52.29 -4.27
CA TRP A 276 -34.30 52.52 -4.36
C TRP A 276 -33.58 52.48 -2.99
N ILE A 277 -34.29 52.56 -1.87
CA ILE A 277 -33.72 52.37 -0.52
C ILE A 277 -33.57 50.87 -0.20
N ARG A 278 -34.39 50.01 -0.82
CA ARG A 278 -34.38 48.55 -0.66
C ARG A 278 -33.31 47.89 -1.52
N GLN A 279 -32.06 48.07 -1.15
CA GLN A 279 -30.90 47.57 -1.91
C GLN A 279 -30.03 46.61 -1.09
N LEU A 280 -30.65 45.79 -0.24
CA LEU A 280 -29.97 44.64 0.36
C LEU A 280 -29.96 43.50 -0.65
N GLU A 281 -28.77 43.07 -1.07
CA GLU A 281 -28.60 41.98 -2.01
C GLU A 281 -28.01 40.76 -1.31
N VAL A 282 -28.49 39.57 -1.64
CA VAL A 282 -27.77 38.33 -1.34
C VAL A 282 -26.67 38.17 -2.38
N ALA A 283 -25.44 38.55 -2.02
CA ALA A 283 -24.29 38.52 -2.92
C ALA A 283 -23.79 37.10 -3.17
N GLN A 284 -23.90 36.22 -2.17
CA GLN A 284 -23.41 34.84 -2.25
C GLN A 284 -24.13 33.93 -1.27
N ALA A 285 -24.37 32.69 -1.66
CA ALA A 285 -24.74 31.60 -0.76
C ALA A 285 -23.86 30.38 -1.08
N ILE A 286 -23.02 30.00 -0.13
CA ILE A 286 -22.05 28.91 -0.29
C ILE A 286 -22.10 27.95 0.89
N TRP A 287 -21.74 26.71 0.62
CA TRP A 287 -21.43 25.74 1.67
C TRP A 287 -20.05 26.04 2.26
N GLY A 288 -19.93 25.99 3.59
CA GLY A 288 -18.70 26.28 4.32
C GLY A 288 -18.59 27.71 4.87
N PRO A 289 -17.68 27.96 5.82
CA PRO A 289 -17.66 29.18 6.64
C PRO A 289 -17.18 30.46 5.93
N LEU A 290 -16.16 30.35 5.08
CA LEU A 290 -15.51 31.49 4.40
C LEU A 290 -15.18 31.20 2.94
N SER A 291 -14.96 29.93 2.61
CA SER A 291 -14.65 29.46 1.27
C SER A 291 -15.64 28.36 0.88
N PRO A 292 -16.01 28.26 -0.41
CA PRO A 292 -16.87 27.19 -0.89
C PRO A 292 -16.28 25.81 -0.55
N GLN A 293 -17.07 24.99 0.13
CA GLN A 293 -16.79 23.58 0.39
C GLN A 293 -17.79 22.72 -0.36
N PRO A 294 -17.42 21.52 -0.81
CA PRO A 294 -18.38 20.61 -1.40
C PRO A 294 -19.37 20.14 -0.33
N ALA A 295 -20.67 20.29 -0.59
CA ALA A 295 -21.72 19.62 0.17
C ALA A 295 -22.34 18.56 -0.72
N TYR A 296 -22.64 17.41 -0.14
CA TYR A 296 -23.22 16.30 -0.86
C TYR A 296 -24.61 15.98 -0.32
N GLN A 297 -25.34 15.13 -1.01
CA GLN A 297 -26.55 14.52 -0.45
C GLN A 297 -26.19 13.82 0.88
N ASP A 298 -27.13 13.76 1.83
CA ASP A 298 -26.94 13.20 3.18
C ASP A 298 -25.99 13.97 4.12
N SER A 299 -25.39 15.08 3.70
CA SER A 299 -24.58 15.89 4.62
C SER A 299 -25.43 16.43 5.79
N LEU A 300 -25.01 16.11 7.00
CA LEU A 300 -25.60 16.54 8.26
C LEU A 300 -24.78 17.72 8.81
N TYR A 301 -25.44 18.64 9.52
CA TYR A 301 -24.78 19.84 10.08
C TYR A 301 -23.98 20.63 9.04
N ALA A 302 -24.41 20.60 7.77
CA ALA A 302 -23.76 21.35 6.71
C ALA A 302 -23.93 22.85 6.97
N GLN A 303 -22.81 23.59 6.99
CA GLN A 303 -22.84 25.04 7.18
C GLN A 303 -23.15 25.72 5.84
N LEU A 304 -24.25 26.45 5.77
CA LEU A 304 -24.61 27.36 4.71
C LEU A 304 -24.27 28.80 5.14
N SER A 305 -23.34 29.43 4.46
CA SER A 305 -22.99 30.84 4.68
C SER A 305 -23.59 31.71 3.59
N ILE A 306 -24.40 32.69 4.01
CA ILE A 306 -25.09 33.64 3.14
C ILE A 306 -24.50 35.02 3.36
N THR A 307 -23.89 35.58 2.32
CA THR A 307 -23.29 36.91 2.33
C THR A 307 -24.28 37.92 1.77
N PHE A 308 -24.63 38.88 2.61
CA PHE A 308 -25.46 40.02 2.27
C PHE A 308 -24.57 41.21 1.96
N ARG A 309 -24.89 41.97 0.91
CA ARG A 309 -24.19 43.18 0.51
C ARG A 309 -25.15 44.36 0.54
N ASN A 310 -24.76 45.43 1.21
CA ASN A 310 -25.47 46.68 1.19
C ASN A 310 -25.12 47.46 -0.08
N LYS A 311 -26.01 47.47 -1.07
CA LYS A 311 -25.90 48.34 -2.25
C LYS A 311 -26.60 49.68 -2.07
N GLY A 312 -27.34 49.85 -0.97
CA GLY A 312 -28.13 51.03 -0.70
C GLY A 312 -27.31 52.23 -0.22
N PRO A 313 -27.93 53.41 -0.16
CA PRO A 313 -27.26 54.65 0.22
C PRO A 313 -27.14 54.87 1.73
N TYR A 314 -27.80 54.05 2.56
CA TYR A 314 -27.80 54.17 4.02
C TYR A 314 -27.08 52.99 4.66
N THR A 315 -26.44 53.23 5.80
CA THR A 315 -25.81 52.18 6.61
C THR A 315 -26.89 51.25 7.19
N ILE A 316 -26.67 49.95 7.10
CA ILE A 316 -27.49 48.95 7.80
C ILE A 316 -26.91 48.77 9.20
N SER A 317 -27.64 49.14 10.24
CA SER A 317 -27.18 49.05 11.64
C SER A 317 -27.38 47.65 12.24
N SER A 318 -28.41 46.93 11.78
CA SER A 318 -28.66 45.54 12.17
C SER A 318 -29.30 44.75 11.04
N LEU A 319 -28.93 43.48 10.93
CA LEU A 319 -29.49 42.51 10.00
C LEU A 319 -29.91 41.27 10.77
N TYR A 320 -31.15 40.83 10.58
CA TYR A 320 -31.70 39.57 11.07
C TYR A 320 -32.22 38.78 9.87
N ALA A 321 -31.83 37.51 9.74
CA ALA A 321 -32.26 36.66 8.64
C ALA A 321 -32.83 35.36 9.17
N GLN A 322 -33.97 34.95 8.61
CA GLN A 322 -34.62 33.66 8.84
C GLN A 322 -34.50 32.81 7.58
N LEU A 323 -34.14 31.55 7.78
CA LEU A 323 -33.97 30.57 6.71
C LEU A 323 -35.11 29.55 6.78
N SER A 324 -35.69 29.22 5.62
CA SER A 324 -36.68 28.16 5.46
C SER A 324 -36.41 27.34 4.20
N SER A 325 -36.73 26.04 4.22
CA SER A 325 -36.59 25.15 3.07
C SER A 325 -37.59 24.00 3.17
N SER A 326 -38.10 23.57 2.02
CA SER A 326 -38.89 22.33 1.88
C SER A 326 -38.01 21.10 1.64
N SER A 327 -36.73 21.31 1.34
CA SER A 327 -35.79 20.30 0.82
C SER A 327 -34.66 19.96 1.79
N ALA A 328 -34.54 20.71 2.88
CA ALA A 328 -33.56 20.48 3.93
C ALA A 328 -34.18 20.80 5.29
N GLU A 329 -33.75 20.07 6.31
CA GLU A 329 -34.06 20.40 7.70
C GLU A 329 -33.09 21.47 8.18
N ILE A 330 -33.61 22.51 8.81
CA ILE A 330 -32.80 23.65 9.26
C ILE A 330 -32.60 23.55 10.77
N LEU A 331 -31.34 23.38 11.19
CA LEU A 331 -30.96 23.26 12.59
C LEU A 331 -30.83 24.62 13.27
N THR A 332 -30.36 25.63 12.54
CA THR A 332 -30.33 27.03 13.01
C THR A 332 -31.20 27.90 12.09
N PRO A 333 -32.48 28.12 12.42
CA PRO A 333 -33.43 28.79 11.51
C PRO A 333 -33.25 30.31 11.41
N ALA A 334 -32.46 30.92 12.29
CA ALA A 334 -32.24 32.36 12.29
C ALA A 334 -30.80 32.71 12.67
N ALA A 335 -30.30 33.79 12.10
CA ALA A 335 -29.02 34.40 12.42
C ALA A 335 -29.11 35.92 12.35
N SER A 336 -28.28 36.62 13.09
CA SER A 336 -28.23 38.09 13.08
C SER A 336 -26.82 38.63 13.12
N SER A 337 -26.68 39.87 12.66
CA SER A 337 -25.49 40.69 12.79
C SER A 337 -25.91 42.08 13.28
N THR A 338 -25.23 42.58 14.31
CA THR A 338 -25.37 43.94 14.83
C THR A 338 -24.18 44.82 14.43
N ALA A 339 -23.25 44.29 13.62
CA ALA A 339 -22.15 45.08 13.08
C ALA A 339 -22.68 46.02 11.99
N PRO A 340 -22.38 47.34 12.06
CA PRO A 340 -22.82 48.28 11.05
C PRO A 340 -22.26 47.92 9.68
N MET A 341 -23.13 47.74 8.69
CA MET A 341 -22.79 47.48 7.31
C MET A 341 -22.99 48.75 6.50
N GLY A 342 -21.91 49.52 6.35
CA GLY A 342 -21.89 50.75 5.55
C GLY A 342 -22.18 50.51 4.07
N VAL A 343 -22.27 51.58 3.29
CA VAL A 343 -22.51 51.54 1.85
C VAL A 343 -21.43 50.72 1.14
N GLY A 344 -21.82 49.73 0.36
CA GLY A 344 -20.91 48.79 -0.31
C GLY A 344 -20.35 47.69 0.60
N GLY A 345 -20.59 47.76 1.91
CA GLY A 345 -20.17 46.76 2.87
C GLY A 345 -20.93 45.44 2.72
N SER A 346 -20.38 44.38 3.32
CA SER A 346 -21.00 43.05 3.33
C SER A 346 -20.85 42.38 4.68
N THR A 347 -21.80 41.51 5.02
CA THR A 347 -21.75 40.64 6.19
C THR A 347 -22.22 39.24 5.81
N SER A 348 -21.64 38.21 6.42
CA SER A 348 -22.03 36.83 6.20
C SER A 348 -22.72 36.26 7.45
N LEU A 349 -23.85 35.61 7.26
CA LEU A 349 -24.57 34.87 8.30
C LEU A 349 -24.46 33.37 8.02
N SER A 350 -24.27 32.58 9.07
CA SER A 350 -24.10 31.12 8.97
C SER A 350 -25.31 30.39 9.50
N PHE A 351 -25.75 29.38 8.76
CA PHE A 351 -26.85 28.48 9.11
C PHE A 351 -26.38 27.04 9.02
N TYR A 352 -26.84 26.16 9.91
CA TYR A 352 -26.57 24.73 9.87
C TYR A 352 -27.83 23.98 9.42
N VAL A 353 -27.66 23.06 8.46
CA VAL A 353 -28.76 22.33 7.84
C VAL A 353 -28.41 20.86 7.65
N ASN A 354 -29.43 20.00 7.69
CA ASN A 354 -29.35 18.60 7.30
C ASN A 354 -29.95 18.43 5.89
N ILE A 355 -29.14 17.92 4.96
CA ILE A 355 -29.55 17.68 3.57
C ILE A 355 -30.08 16.25 3.49
N ASN A 356 -31.41 16.07 3.49
CA ASN A 356 -32.03 14.74 3.49
C ASN A 356 -32.26 14.21 2.06
N THR A 357 -31.86 12.95 1.83
CA THR A 357 -32.01 12.22 0.57
C THR A 357 -33.42 12.10 -0.02
N SER A 358 -34.49 12.18 0.78
CA SER A 358 -35.83 11.84 0.29
C SER A 358 -36.53 12.94 -0.53
N SER A 359 -36.04 14.18 -0.50
CA SER A 359 -36.72 15.35 -1.09
C SER A 359 -35.92 16.10 -2.15
N VAL A 360 -34.68 15.69 -2.45
CA VAL A 360 -33.76 16.43 -3.34
C VAL A 360 -33.38 15.57 -4.55
N LEU A 361 -34.16 15.70 -5.63
CA LEU A 361 -33.85 15.11 -6.95
C LEU A 361 -32.98 16.04 -7.81
N SER A 362 -32.73 17.27 -7.37
CA SER A 362 -31.96 18.28 -8.08
C SER A 362 -30.57 18.48 -7.46
N ASN A 363 -29.56 18.78 -8.27
CA ASN A 363 -28.22 19.15 -7.79
C ASN A 363 -28.19 20.49 -7.03
N ASN A 364 -29.32 21.10 -6.71
CA ASN A 364 -29.43 22.34 -5.95
C ASN A 364 -30.46 22.17 -4.83
N VAL A 365 -30.20 22.77 -3.67
CA VAL A 365 -31.15 22.84 -2.55
C VAL A 365 -31.63 24.28 -2.43
N SER A 366 -32.93 24.52 -2.58
CA SER A 366 -33.52 25.86 -2.48
C SER A 366 -33.78 26.25 -1.02
N PHE A 367 -33.39 27.46 -0.66
CA PHE A 367 -33.69 28.09 0.62
C PHE A 367 -34.33 29.45 0.39
N THR A 368 -35.39 29.72 1.13
CA THR A 368 -36.01 31.04 1.22
C THR A 368 -35.43 31.77 2.43
N VAL A 369 -34.86 32.95 2.17
CA VAL A 369 -34.19 33.82 3.14
C VAL A 369 -35.07 35.05 3.34
N LYS A 370 -35.70 35.15 4.52
CA LYS A 370 -36.44 36.34 4.92
C LYS A 370 -35.55 37.21 5.80
N THR A 371 -35.24 38.41 5.33
CA THR A 371 -34.38 39.37 6.04
C THR A 371 -35.21 40.49 6.63
N ARG A 372 -34.91 40.87 7.87
CA ARG A 372 -35.36 42.09 8.52
C ARG A 372 -34.12 42.90 8.88
N TYR A 373 -34.02 44.12 8.35
CA TYR A 373 -32.84 44.97 8.55
C TYR A 373 -33.23 46.40 8.84
N THR A 374 -32.32 47.10 9.49
CA THR A 374 -32.52 48.46 9.98
C THR A 374 -31.55 49.39 9.29
N LEU A 375 -32.06 50.43 8.63
CA LEU A 375 -31.26 51.50 8.03
C LEU A 375 -31.15 52.68 8.98
N GLU A 376 -29.97 53.28 9.06
CA GLU A 376 -29.74 54.55 9.73
C GLU A 376 -29.98 55.70 8.73
N LEU A 377 -31.08 56.43 8.90
CA LEU A 377 -31.46 57.54 8.02
C LEU A 377 -30.77 58.87 8.40
N GLY A 378 -30.08 58.91 9.54
CA GLY A 378 -29.43 60.08 10.11
C GLY A 378 -30.24 60.72 11.24
N SER A 379 -29.59 61.59 12.03
CA SER A 379 -30.20 62.35 13.14
C SER A 379 -30.89 61.48 14.22
N GLY A 380 -30.43 60.24 14.41
CA GLY A 380 -31.02 59.30 15.38
C GLY A 380 -32.27 58.57 14.90
N ALA A 381 -32.67 58.78 13.63
CA ALA A 381 -33.80 58.10 13.02
C ALA A 381 -33.35 56.88 12.20
N TYR A 382 -34.21 55.87 12.19
CA TYR A 382 -33.94 54.60 11.54
C TYR A 382 -35.18 54.04 10.87
N LEU A 383 -34.99 53.15 9.91
CA LEU A 383 -36.07 52.53 9.15
C LEU A 383 -35.93 51.02 9.16
N VAL A 384 -36.99 50.32 9.56
CA VAL A 384 -37.04 48.86 9.51
C VAL A 384 -37.63 48.41 8.17
N LEU A 385 -36.91 47.54 7.48
CA LEU A 385 -37.32 46.94 6.22
C LEU A 385 -37.31 45.42 6.33
N THR A 386 -38.16 44.79 5.53
CA THR A 386 -38.19 43.34 5.34
C THR A 386 -38.10 43.04 3.85
N ASP A 387 -37.17 42.17 3.47
CA ASP A 387 -36.99 41.67 2.11
C ASP A 387 -36.88 40.14 2.11
N GLU A 388 -37.21 39.51 0.98
CA GLU A 388 -37.18 38.07 0.80
C GLU A 388 -36.38 37.70 -0.46
N ALA A 389 -35.52 36.69 -0.35
CA ALA A 389 -34.71 36.19 -1.45
C ALA A 389 -34.66 34.66 -1.43
N VAL A 390 -34.55 34.05 -2.61
CA VAL A 390 -34.33 32.60 -2.75
C VAL A 390 -32.89 32.34 -3.16
N VAL A 391 -32.22 31.46 -2.44
CA VAL A 391 -30.87 30.99 -2.77
C VAL A 391 -30.90 29.50 -3.06
N ALA A 392 -30.10 29.05 -4.02
CA ALA A 392 -30.06 27.65 -4.44
C ALA A 392 -28.61 27.16 -4.59
N PRO A 393 -27.85 27.04 -3.48
CA PRO A 393 -26.49 26.49 -3.53
C PRO A 393 -26.48 25.08 -4.13
N ARG A 394 -25.45 24.79 -4.91
CA ARG A 394 -25.26 23.51 -5.60
C ARG A 394 -24.74 22.44 -4.62
N LEU A 395 -25.24 21.22 -4.76
CA LEU A 395 -24.69 20.00 -4.21
C LEU A 395 -23.77 19.34 -5.25
N GLU A 396 -22.69 18.75 -4.77
CA GLU A 396 -21.84 17.91 -5.61
C GLU A 396 -22.46 16.51 -5.75
N PRO A 397 -22.50 15.94 -6.98
CA PRO A 397 -22.96 14.58 -7.17
C PRO A 397 -21.95 13.60 -6.55
N TYR A 398 -22.42 12.41 -6.17
CA TYR A 398 -21.50 11.34 -5.81
C TYR A 398 -20.67 10.95 -7.04
N PRO A 399 -19.32 11.01 -7.01
CA PRO A 399 -18.46 10.77 -8.17
C PRO A 399 -18.62 9.39 -8.82
N LYS A 400 -19.04 8.37 -8.05
CA LYS A 400 -19.34 7.02 -8.55
C LYS A 400 -20.83 6.75 -8.80
N GLY A 401 -21.68 7.78 -8.72
CA GLY A 401 -23.14 7.67 -8.80
C GLY A 401 -23.78 7.16 -7.50
N ASN A 402 -25.09 6.86 -7.52
CA ASN A 402 -25.85 6.33 -6.38
C ASN A 402 -25.56 4.84 -6.10
N SER A 403 -24.34 4.38 -6.39
CA SER A 403 -23.91 3.02 -6.09
C SER A 403 -23.62 2.87 -4.59
N SER A 404 -23.88 1.68 -4.04
CA SER A 404 -23.52 1.20 -2.70
C SER A 404 -22.26 1.87 -2.12
N GLY A 405 -22.31 2.27 -0.86
CA GLY A 405 -21.25 3.07 -0.26
C GLY A 405 -19.93 2.33 -0.10
N VAL A 406 -19.95 1.03 0.23
CA VAL A 406 -18.77 0.15 0.16
C VAL A 406 -18.97 -0.89 -0.93
N SER A 407 -17.95 -1.09 -1.76
CA SER A 407 -17.92 -2.15 -2.76
C SER A 407 -16.71 -3.05 -2.60
N ILE A 408 -16.86 -4.32 -2.99
CA ILE A 408 -15.75 -5.27 -3.11
C ILE A 408 -15.04 -5.00 -4.44
N VAL A 409 -13.75 -4.72 -4.40
CA VAL A 409 -12.91 -4.48 -5.58
C VAL A 409 -12.36 -5.80 -6.10
N THR A 410 -11.75 -6.58 -5.21
CA THR A 410 -11.16 -7.89 -5.54
C THR A 410 -11.27 -8.84 -4.35
N SER A 411 -11.20 -10.14 -4.65
CA SER A 411 -11.13 -11.22 -3.67
C SER A 411 -10.19 -12.31 -4.17
N ALA A 412 -9.24 -12.71 -3.35
CA ALA A 412 -8.31 -13.77 -3.69
C ALA A 412 -7.83 -14.48 -2.43
N TRP A 413 -7.50 -15.77 -2.56
CA TRP A 413 -6.73 -16.48 -1.55
C TRP A 413 -5.35 -15.83 -1.40
N GLN A 414 -4.82 -15.83 -0.18
CA GLN A 414 -3.54 -15.20 0.12
C GLN A 414 -2.44 -15.72 -0.84
N ASN A 415 -1.64 -14.79 -1.37
CA ASN A 415 -0.59 -15.06 -2.37
C ASN A 415 -1.08 -15.71 -3.67
N ASN A 416 -2.39 -15.69 -3.94
CA ASN A 416 -3.04 -16.44 -5.03
C ASN A 416 -2.81 -17.95 -4.97
N TYR A 417 -2.55 -18.49 -3.78
CA TYR A 417 -2.38 -19.92 -3.58
C TYR A 417 -3.68 -20.66 -3.87
N ALA A 418 -3.55 -21.83 -4.52
CA ALA A 418 -4.66 -22.74 -4.72
C ALA A 418 -5.18 -23.26 -3.37
N VAL A 419 -6.49 -23.41 -3.24
CA VAL A 419 -7.12 -24.05 -2.09
C VAL A 419 -7.82 -25.30 -2.57
N TYR A 420 -7.60 -26.40 -1.88
CA TYR A 420 -8.13 -27.72 -2.24
C TYR A 420 -9.25 -28.13 -1.26
N PRO A 421 -10.06 -29.16 -1.55
CA PRO A 421 -10.97 -29.74 -0.56
C PRO A 421 -10.23 -30.20 0.70
N ASN A 422 -10.87 -30.15 1.87
CA ASN A 422 -10.25 -30.51 3.16
C ASN A 422 -9.01 -29.66 3.52
N THR A 423 -9.03 -28.35 3.22
CA THR A 423 -7.99 -27.40 3.63
C THR A 423 -8.40 -26.71 4.91
N SER A 424 -7.51 -26.66 5.91
CA SER A 424 -7.74 -25.87 7.13
C SER A 424 -7.05 -24.52 7.05
N ASN A 425 -7.66 -23.50 7.65
CA ASN A 425 -7.10 -22.15 7.81
C ASN A 425 -6.62 -21.47 6.52
N ALA A 426 -7.32 -21.68 5.40
CA ALA A 426 -7.02 -20.96 4.16
C ALA A 426 -7.43 -19.49 4.29
N VAL A 427 -6.50 -18.56 4.03
CA VAL A 427 -6.77 -17.13 4.22
C VAL A 427 -7.30 -16.50 2.94
N LEU A 428 -8.55 -16.05 2.96
CA LEU A 428 -9.15 -15.23 1.91
C LEU A 428 -8.92 -13.75 2.21
N THR A 429 -8.38 -13.02 1.24
CA THR A 429 -8.19 -11.57 1.31
C THR A 429 -9.20 -10.86 0.41
N LEU A 430 -9.84 -9.82 0.95
CA LEU A 430 -10.80 -8.96 0.26
C LEU A 430 -10.24 -7.55 0.20
N GLN A 431 -10.27 -6.93 -0.98
CA GLN A 431 -10.05 -5.50 -1.11
C GLN A 431 -11.41 -4.81 -1.20
N VAL A 432 -11.72 -3.95 -0.23
CA VAL A 432 -12.95 -3.15 -0.22
C VAL A 432 -12.62 -1.69 -0.49
N SER A 433 -13.51 -0.97 -1.17
CA SER A 433 -13.38 0.46 -1.43
C SER A 433 -14.57 1.24 -0.91
N ASN A 434 -14.28 2.38 -0.28
CA ASN A 434 -15.28 3.39 0.03
C ASN A 434 -15.58 4.18 -1.25
N ASN A 435 -16.83 4.16 -1.71
CA ASN A 435 -17.30 4.92 -2.87
C ASN A 435 -17.98 6.24 -2.49
N LEU A 436 -18.16 6.50 -1.19
CA LEU A 436 -18.77 7.72 -0.69
C LEU A 436 -17.75 8.85 -0.59
N PRO A 437 -18.20 10.12 -0.72
CA PRO A 437 -17.39 11.30 -0.40
C PRO A 437 -17.09 11.46 1.10
N PHE A 438 -17.57 10.55 1.95
CA PHE A 438 -17.46 10.61 3.40
C PHE A 438 -16.46 9.57 3.91
N THR A 439 -15.69 9.92 4.93
CA THR A 439 -14.86 8.93 5.64
C THR A 439 -15.77 7.90 6.32
N LEU A 440 -15.45 6.62 6.21
CA LEU A 440 -16.19 5.56 6.90
C LEU A 440 -15.46 5.14 8.17
N THR A 441 -16.22 4.92 9.22
CA THR A 441 -15.74 4.45 10.53
C THR A 441 -16.59 3.27 10.98
N GLY A 442 -16.09 2.47 11.92
CA GLY A 442 -16.88 1.35 12.43
C GLY A 442 -17.13 0.25 11.40
N VAL A 443 -16.26 0.09 10.39
CA VAL A 443 -16.53 -0.80 9.23
C VAL A 443 -16.37 -2.26 9.65
N ASN A 444 -17.51 -2.95 9.76
CA ASN A 444 -17.62 -4.36 10.08
C ASN A 444 -18.06 -5.14 8.84
N ILE A 445 -17.22 -6.08 8.38
CA ILE A 445 -17.53 -6.97 7.26
C ILE A 445 -17.85 -8.34 7.82
N THR A 446 -19.12 -8.72 7.78
CA THR A 446 -19.57 -10.06 8.16
C THR A 446 -19.67 -10.93 6.93
N MET A 447 -18.93 -12.03 6.90
CA MET A 447 -19.01 -13.03 5.84
C MET A 447 -19.86 -14.21 6.30
N ILE A 448 -20.78 -14.65 5.45
CA ILE A 448 -21.60 -15.85 5.64
C ILE A 448 -21.18 -16.86 4.58
N LEU A 449 -20.66 -17.99 5.05
CA LEU A 449 -20.10 -19.03 4.22
C LEU A 449 -21.18 -20.00 3.69
N PRO A 450 -20.99 -20.56 2.48
CA PRO A 450 -21.84 -21.62 1.96
C PRO A 450 -21.59 -22.95 2.68
N GLU A 451 -22.40 -23.97 2.37
CA GLU A 451 -22.21 -25.30 2.97
C GLU A 451 -20.87 -25.92 2.61
N GLY A 452 -20.27 -26.63 3.57
CA GLY A 452 -18.93 -27.21 3.45
C GLY A 452 -17.79 -26.27 3.82
N PHE A 453 -18.07 -25.03 4.24
CA PHE A 453 -17.08 -24.04 4.66
C PHE A 453 -17.38 -23.54 6.08
N SER A 454 -16.34 -23.24 6.86
CA SER A 454 -16.51 -22.69 8.21
C SER A 454 -15.37 -21.78 8.65
N PHE A 455 -15.66 -20.92 9.61
CA PHE A 455 -14.69 -20.19 10.43
C PHE A 455 -14.59 -20.91 11.78
N ASP A 456 -13.63 -21.82 11.98
CA ASP A 456 -13.49 -22.55 13.25
C ASP A 456 -14.83 -23.17 13.72
N GLY A 457 -15.49 -23.89 12.80
CA GLY A 457 -16.80 -24.51 13.02
C GLY A 457 -18.03 -23.58 12.91
N LYS A 458 -17.87 -22.28 12.69
CA LYS A 458 -19.00 -21.32 12.53
C LYS A 458 -19.28 -21.00 11.06
N LYS A 459 -20.55 -20.78 10.69
CA LYS A 459 -20.93 -20.35 9.33
C LYS A 459 -20.68 -18.87 9.03
N SER A 460 -20.44 -18.04 10.03
CA SER A 460 -20.27 -16.60 9.84
C SER A 460 -19.25 -16.00 10.79
N TRP A 461 -18.51 -15.01 10.29
CA TRP A 461 -17.49 -14.29 11.05
C TRP A 461 -17.45 -12.82 10.62
N THR A 462 -17.12 -11.94 11.57
CA THR A 462 -17.04 -10.48 11.34
C THR A 462 -15.60 -10.02 11.45
N TYR A 463 -15.13 -9.34 10.40
CA TYR A 463 -13.84 -8.66 10.37
C TYR A 463 -14.04 -7.15 10.56
N TYR A 464 -13.30 -6.56 11.50
CA TYR A 464 -13.33 -5.13 11.78
C TYR A 464 -12.14 -4.41 11.12
N ILE A 465 -12.41 -3.40 10.30
CA ILE A 465 -11.37 -2.52 9.76
C ILE A 465 -11.10 -1.42 10.81
N ALA A 466 -9.93 -1.50 11.45
CA ALA A 466 -9.58 -0.63 12.57
C ALA A 466 -9.42 0.85 12.19
N ASN A 467 -8.89 1.14 11.01
CA ASN A 467 -8.62 2.50 10.57
C ASN A 467 -9.80 3.09 9.80
N PRO A 468 -10.10 4.40 9.95
CA PRO A 468 -11.10 5.07 9.14
C PRO A 468 -10.80 4.95 7.65
N LEU A 469 -11.77 4.49 6.87
CA LEU A 469 -11.66 4.33 5.43
C LEU A 469 -11.93 5.67 4.75
N GLN A 470 -10.87 6.31 4.25
CA GLN A 470 -10.97 7.63 3.61
C GLN A 470 -11.92 7.63 2.40
N PRO A 471 -12.49 8.79 2.01
CA PRO A 471 -13.25 8.93 0.77
C PRO A 471 -12.48 8.36 -0.41
N TYR A 472 -13.11 7.49 -1.20
CA TYR A 472 -12.49 6.84 -2.37
C TYR A 472 -11.26 5.96 -2.07
N GLY A 473 -10.98 5.71 -0.79
CA GLY A 473 -9.91 4.86 -0.33
C GLY A 473 -10.28 3.37 -0.37
N SER A 474 -9.26 2.52 -0.23
CA SER A 474 -9.44 1.07 -0.11
C SER A 474 -8.76 0.52 1.14
N ALA A 475 -9.31 -0.57 1.66
CA ALA A 475 -8.73 -1.34 2.74
C ALA A 475 -8.81 -2.85 2.44
N GLN A 476 -7.96 -3.61 3.14
CA GLN A 476 -7.95 -5.07 3.06
C GLN A 476 -8.63 -5.67 4.28
N ALA A 477 -9.45 -6.70 4.06
CA ALA A 477 -9.99 -7.57 5.09
C ALA A 477 -9.55 -9.01 4.83
N SER A 478 -9.27 -9.76 5.89
CA SER A 478 -8.73 -11.12 5.78
C SER A 478 -9.54 -12.10 6.63
N PHE A 479 -9.85 -13.24 6.07
CA PHE A 479 -10.72 -14.27 6.65
C PHE A 479 -10.03 -15.63 6.58
N SER A 480 -9.80 -16.28 7.72
CA SER A 480 -9.28 -17.66 7.78
C SER A 480 -10.44 -18.63 7.67
N ILE A 481 -10.47 -19.43 6.60
CA ILE A 481 -11.60 -20.31 6.24
C ILE A 481 -11.12 -21.76 6.22
N ASP A 482 -11.86 -22.62 6.92
CA ASP A 482 -11.76 -24.07 6.78
C ASP A 482 -12.67 -24.54 5.65
N VAL A 483 -12.11 -25.31 4.73
CA VAL A 483 -12.78 -25.92 3.59
C VAL A 483 -12.91 -27.41 3.86
N GLY A 484 -14.15 -27.90 3.99
CA GLY A 484 -14.44 -29.32 4.17
C GLY A 484 -14.36 -30.13 2.88
N ASN A 485 -15.01 -31.29 2.88
CA ASN A 485 -15.08 -32.17 1.72
C ASN A 485 -16.10 -31.65 0.69
N VAL A 486 -15.68 -30.69 -0.12
CA VAL A 486 -16.48 -30.07 -1.20
C VAL A 486 -15.92 -30.43 -2.57
N GLU A 487 -16.76 -30.39 -3.60
CA GLU A 487 -16.30 -30.57 -4.98
C GLU A 487 -15.44 -29.38 -5.44
N PRO A 488 -14.44 -29.58 -6.31
CA PRO A 488 -13.75 -28.47 -6.94
C PRO A 488 -14.70 -27.57 -7.73
N GLY A 489 -14.61 -26.26 -7.56
CA GLY A 489 -15.55 -25.32 -8.18
C GLY A 489 -15.54 -23.92 -7.58
N ARG A 490 -16.57 -23.13 -7.93
CA ARG A 490 -16.77 -21.78 -7.41
C ARG A 490 -17.98 -21.75 -6.49
N TYR A 491 -17.78 -21.31 -5.26
CA TYR A 491 -18.80 -21.20 -4.23
C TYR A 491 -19.03 -19.73 -3.89
N LYS A 492 -20.26 -19.34 -3.58
CA LYS A 492 -20.59 -17.95 -3.24
C LYS A 492 -20.72 -17.80 -1.73
N ALA A 493 -20.01 -16.83 -1.16
CA ALA A 493 -20.22 -16.34 0.19
C ALA A 493 -20.87 -14.95 0.16
N LEU A 494 -21.77 -14.69 1.10
CA LEU A 494 -22.46 -13.41 1.23
C LEU A 494 -21.71 -12.52 2.21
N LEU A 495 -21.62 -11.23 1.89
CA LEU A 495 -21.05 -10.20 2.76
C LEU A 495 -22.13 -9.23 3.21
N ILE A 496 -22.10 -8.89 4.50
CA ILE A 496 -22.86 -7.80 5.11
C ILE A 496 -21.84 -6.79 5.63
N ILE A 497 -21.86 -5.58 5.09
CA ILE A 497 -20.91 -4.52 5.41
C ILE A 497 -21.66 -3.43 6.18
N ASP A 498 -21.46 -3.36 7.49
CA ASP A 498 -22.07 -2.37 8.37
C ASP A 498 -21.03 -1.31 8.74
N TYR A 499 -21.36 -0.03 8.54
CA TYR A 499 -20.43 1.07 8.77
C TYR A 499 -21.15 2.37 9.08
N VAL A 500 -20.40 3.35 9.59
CA VAL A 500 -20.87 4.71 9.82
C VAL A 500 -20.15 5.66 8.87
N ALA A 501 -20.90 6.26 7.96
CA ALA A 501 -20.42 7.33 7.09
C ALA A 501 -20.40 8.65 7.89
N GLN A 502 -19.25 9.32 7.92
CA GLN A 502 -19.05 10.59 8.61
C GLN A 502 -19.65 11.74 7.78
N THR A 503 -20.98 11.80 7.73
CA THR A 503 -21.74 12.83 7.02
C THR A 503 -21.84 14.16 7.80
N GLY A 504 -21.35 14.19 9.05
CA GLY A 504 -21.45 15.29 10.00
C GLY A 504 -22.16 14.87 11.29
N GLY A 505 -21.85 15.53 12.42
CA GLY A 505 -22.40 15.16 13.73
C GLY A 505 -22.09 13.70 14.12
N PRO A 506 -23.10 12.86 14.48
CA PRO A 506 -22.90 11.45 14.80
C PRO A 506 -22.68 10.55 13.56
N GLY A 507 -22.82 11.08 12.35
CA GLY A 507 -22.77 10.32 11.10
C GLY A 507 -24.02 9.51 10.82
N LYS A 508 -24.04 8.83 9.66
CA LYS A 508 -25.14 7.99 9.19
C LYS A 508 -24.68 6.53 9.15
N ARG A 509 -25.36 5.65 9.90
CA ARG A 509 -25.14 4.20 9.79
C ARG A 509 -25.73 3.69 8.48
N MET A 510 -24.95 2.89 7.76
CA MET A 510 -25.31 2.30 6.47
C MET A 510 -24.95 0.82 6.46
N VAL A 511 -25.69 0.04 5.69
CA VAL A 511 -25.45 -1.39 5.51
C VAL A 511 -25.49 -1.69 4.01
N ASP A 512 -24.38 -2.22 3.50
CA ASP A 512 -24.26 -2.71 2.13
C ASP A 512 -24.15 -4.23 2.10
N TYR A 513 -24.56 -4.83 0.99
CA TYR A 513 -24.50 -6.26 0.76
C TYR A 513 -23.61 -6.55 -0.45
N GLY A 514 -22.85 -7.64 -0.38
CA GLY A 514 -22.00 -8.08 -1.47
C GLY A 514 -21.90 -9.59 -1.55
N GLU A 515 -21.32 -10.08 -2.64
CA GLU A 515 -21.02 -11.50 -2.84
C GLU A 515 -19.55 -11.67 -3.19
N VAL A 516 -18.94 -12.75 -2.69
CA VAL A 516 -17.58 -13.14 -3.04
C VAL A 516 -17.53 -14.60 -3.49
N ASN A 517 -16.72 -14.87 -4.52
CA ASN A 517 -16.52 -16.21 -5.03
C ASN A 517 -15.30 -16.87 -4.34
N LEU A 518 -15.53 -17.98 -3.67
CA LEU A 518 -14.51 -18.90 -3.16
C LEU A 518 -14.20 -19.92 -4.25
N THR A 519 -12.97 -19.92 -4.77
CA THR A 519 -12.57 -20.86 -5.82
C THR A 519 -11.77 -22.01 -5.21
N ILE A 520 -12.25 -23.23 -5.36
CA ILE A 520 -11.63 -24.47 -4.88
C ILE A 520 -11.10 -25.26 -6.07
N THR A 521 -9.81 -25.58 -6.02
CA THR A 521 -9.09 -26.30 -7.08
C THR A 521 -9.12 -27.79 -6.78
N GLY A 522 -9.23 -28.61 -7.82
CA GLY A 522 -9.09 -30.06 -7.67
C GLY A 522 -7.64 -30.43 -7.43
N MET A 523 -7.39 -31.63 -6.90
CA MET A 523 -6.06 -32.22 -6.86
C MET A 523 -6.21 -33.67 -7.28
N SER A 524 -5.82 -33.99 -8.51
CA SER A 524 -5.98 -35.34 -9.07
C SER A 524 -4.63 -36.03 -9.26
N SER A 525 -3.64 -35.33 -9.83
CA SER A 525 -2.29 -35.85 -10.03
C SER A 525 -1.29 -34.72 -9.80
N PRO A 526 -0.97 -34.38 -8.53
CA PRO A 526 -0.15 -33.23 -8.22
C PRO A 526 1.34 -33.41 -8.54
N VAL A 527 1.75 -34.65 -8.84
CA VAL A 527 3.12 -35.02 -9.17
C VAL A 527 3.20 -35.94 -10.37
N GLU A 528 4.26 -35.80 -11.16
CA GLU A 528 4.62 -36.72 -12.23
C GLU A 528 5.95 -37.43 -11.93
N VAL A 529 6.11 -38.66 -12.42
CA VAL A 529 7.40 -39.37 -12.38
C VAL A 529 8.24 -38.91 -13.56
N VAL A 530 9.35 -38.23 -13.27
CA VAL A 530 10.28 -37.74 -14.30
C VAL A 530 11.19 -38.86 -14.80
N ASN A 531 11.78 -39.63 -13.87
CA ASN A 531 12.65 -40.76 -14.20
C ASN A 531 12.84 -41.68 -12.98
N THR A 532 13.10 -42.95 -13.25
CA THR A 532 13.61 -43.95 -12.32
C THR A 532 14.90 -44.56 -12.86
N ARG A 533 15.98 -44.51 -12.07
CA ARG A 533 17.29 -45.04 -12.49
C ARG A 533 18.02 -45.67 -11.33
N TRP A 534 18.91 -46.62 -11.60
CA TRP A 534 19.78 -47.19 -10.59
C TRP A 534 21.02 -46.32 -10.38
N ALA A 535 21.40 -46.10 -9.12
CA ALA A 535 22.54 -45.26 -8.78
C ALA A 535 23.88 -45.82 -9.28
N GLU A 536 24.02 -47.15 -9.30
CA GLU A 536 25.28 -47.86 -9.61
C GLU A 536 25.29 -48.55 -10.98
N GLY A 537 24.29 -48.28 -11.83
CA GLY A 537 24.02 -49.05 -13.05
C GLY A 537 23.00 -50.17 -12.82
N SER A 538 22.62 -50.86 -13.89
CA SER A 538 21.55 -51.86 -13.82
C SER A 538 21.93 -53.03 -12.90
N PRO A 539 21.10 -53.39 -11.91
CA PRO A 539 21.35 -54.50 -11.01
C PRO A 539 20.98 -55.83 -11.66
N ASP A 540 21.51 -56.90 -11.08
CA ASP A 540 21.12 -58.26 -11.44
C ASP A 540 19.72 -58.59 -10.91
N VAL A 541 19.07 -59.60 -11.51
CA VAL A 541 17.80 -60.17 -11.07
C VAL A 541 17.87 -60.72 -9.64
N HIS A 542 19.06 -61.07 -9.16
CA HIS A 542 19.33 -61.44 -7.77
C HIS A 542 20.43 -60.53 -7.19
N ALA A 543 20.01 -59.44 -6.55
CA ALA A 543 20.90 -58.42 -6.00
C ALA A 543 20.40 -57.93 -4.64
N TYR A 544 21.32 -57.58 -3.73
CA TYR A 544 20.97 -57.06 -2.40
C TYR A 544 21.49 -55.63 -2.26
N GLY A 545 20.65 -54.72 -1.76
CA GLY A 545 21.03 -53.33 -1.51
C GLY A 545 21.14 -52.44 -2.75
N ALA A 546 20.57 -52.84 -3.90
CA ALA A 546 20.61 -52.03 -5.11
C ALA A 546 19.82 -50.72 -4.90
N SER A 547 20.43 -49.57 -5.17
CA SER A 547 19.80 -48.26 -4.89
C SER A 547 19.07 -47.71 -6.11
N LEU A 548 17.74 -47.62 -6.04
CA LEU A 548 16.88 -47.00 -7.04
C LEU A 548 16.66 -45.52 -6.72
N LEU A 549 16.98 -44.64 -7.66
CA LEU A 549 16.69 -43.21 -7.61
C LEU A 549 15.37 -42.94 -8.34
N ILE A 550 14.42 -42.30 -7.64
CA ILE A 550 13.11 -41.92 -8.16
C ILE A 550 13.03 -40.40 -8.14
N THR A 551 12.89 -39.79 -9.32
CA THR A 551 12.74 -38.33 -9.45
C THR A 551 11.29 -38.00 -9.78
N LEU A 552 10.64 -37.23 -8.92
CA LEU A 552 9.28 -36.71 -9.12
C LEU A 552 9.33 -35.22 -9.44
N ARG A 553 8.35 -34.69 -10.16
CA ARG A 553 8.15 -33.24 -10.34
C ARG A 553 6.82 -32.82 -9.74
N ASN A 554 6.82 -31.76 -8.94
CA ASN A 554 5.60 -31.10 -8.49
C ASN A 554 5.00 -30.30 -9.66
N ILE A 555 3.77 -30.62 -10.09
CA ILE A 555 3.14 -29.98 -11.26
C ILE A 555 1.90 -29.14 -10.91
N GLU A 556 1.37 -29.26 -9.69
CA GLU A 556 0.09 -28.64 -9.31
C GLU A 556 0.18 -27.79 -8.04
N VAL A 557 0.91 -28.26 -7.02
CA VAL A 557 0.89 -27.66 -5.67
C VAL A 557 1.85 -26.48 -5.60
N ASP A 558 1.40 -25.36 -5.05
CA ASP A 558 2.22 -24.14 -4.99
C ASP A 558 3.49 -24.34 -4.15
N SER A 559 3.38 -25.06 -3.04
CA SER A 559 4.51 -25.43 -2.19
C SER A 559 4.24 -26.74 -1.46
N MET A 560 5.13 -27.72 -1.63
CA MET A 560 5.14 -28.98 -0.87
C MET A 560 6.23 -28.96 0.19
N SER A 561 5.90 -29.28 1.42
CA SER A 561 6.86 -29.43 2.52
C SER A 561 6.79 -30.83 3.13
N SER A 562 7.91 -31.29 3.67
CA SER A 562 8.05 -32.60 4.33
C SER A 562 7.50 -33.79 3.52
N PRO A 563 7.86 -33.95 2.23
CA PRO A 563 7.36 -35.05 1.43
C PRO A 563 7.90 -36.40 1.93
N VAL A 564 7.04 -37.42 1.95
CA VAL A 564 7.35 -38.81 2.29
C VAL A 564 6.78 -39.69 1.19
N LEU A 565 7.64 -40.48 0.55
CA LEU A 565 7.22 -41.43 -0.48
C LEU A 565 7.07 -42.82 0.14
N ILE A 566 5.84 -43.34 0.11
CA ILE A 566 5.47 -44.67 0.57
C ILE A 566 5.29 -45.55 -0.66
N VAL A 567 6.08 -46.60 -0.82
CA VAL A 567 6.10 -47.45 -2.02
C VAL A 567 5.71 -48.88 -1.64
N GLU A 568 4.64 -49.39 -2.26
CA GLU A 568 4.27 -50.80 -2.29
C GLU A 568 5.07 -51.50 -3.40
N LEU A 569 6.04 -52.31 -2.98
CA LEU A 569 6.94 -53.04 -3.85
C LEU A 569 6.28 -54.31 -4.42
N PRO A 570 6.53 -54.63 -5.70
CA PRO A 570 5.99 -55.82 -6.33
C PRO A 570 6.67 -57.11 -5.83
N ASP A 571 6.09 -58.25 -6.17
CA ASP A 571 6.63 -59.56 -5.80
C ASP A 571 8.07 -59.76 -6.30
N GLY A 572 8.91 -60.36 -5.45
CA GLY A 572 10.34 -60.52 -5.71
C GLY A 572 11.19 -59.27 -5.41
N ILE A 573 10.60 -58.15 -5.01
CA ILE A 573 11.32 -56.94 -4.57
C ILE A 573 11.02 -56.67 -3.09
N ARG A 574 12.06 -56.38 -2.30
CA ARG A 574 11.95 -56.04 -0.87
C ARG A 574 12.76 -54.80 -0.56
N PHE A 575 12.30 -54.00 0.40
CA PHE A 575 13.05 -52.86 0.89
C PHE A 575 14.25 -53.34 1.70
N SER A 576 15.47 -52.92 1.37
CA SER A 576 16.68 -53.55 1.94
C SER A 576 16.82 -53.37 3.45
N TYR A 577 16.35 -52.24 4.00
CA TYR A 577 16.52 -51.95 5.44
C TYR A 577 15.62 -52.78 6.35
N THR A 578 14.41 -53.09 5.91
CA THR A 578 13.40 -53.80 6.74
C THR A 578 13.04 -55.17 6.17
N ASN A 579 13.49 -55.48 4.96
CA ASN A 579 13.15 -56.68 4.20
C ASN A 579 11.63 -56.86 3.97
N THR A 580 10.88 -55.77 3.87
CA THR A 580 9.42 -55.75 3.68
C THR A 580 9.02 -55.38 2.25
N SER A 581 7.76 -55.64 1.87
CA SER A 581 7.17 -55.21 0.59
C SER A 581 6.71 -53.74 0.58
N VAL A 582 6.85 -53.02 1.69
CA VAL A 582 6.52 -51.60 1.78
C VAL A 582 7.75 -50.84 2.24
N ALA A 583 8.04 -49.72 1.58
CA ALA A 583 9.10 -48.80 1.95
C ALA A 583 8.52 -47.40 2.19
N ALA A 584 9.01 -46.69 3.21
CA ALA A 584 8.72 -45.28 3.41
C ALA A 584 10.06 -44.52 3.42
N VAL A 585 10.23 -43.59 2.48
CA VAL A 585 11.49 -42.86 2.29
C VAL A 585 11.24 -41.37 2.21
N ILE A 586 12.16 -40.61 2.78
CA ILE A 586 12.23 -39.14 2.63
C ILE A 586 13.19 -38.79 1.49
N PRO A 587 13.11 -37.58 0.91
CA PRO A 587 14.04 -37.16 -0.12
C PRO A 587 15.47 -37.20 0.41
N GLY A 588 16.37 -37.78 -0.38
CA GLY A 588 17.80 -37.66 -0.15
C GLY A 588 18.36 -36.52 -1.01
N THR A 589 19.36 -35.80 -0.52
CA THR A 589 20.19 -35.01 -1.43
C THR A 589 20.95 -35.99 -2.33
N PRO A 590 20.87 -35.87 -3.66
CA PRO A 590 21.74 -36.64 -4.53
C PRO A 590 23.18 -36.19 -4.23
N GLN A 591 23.94 -37.03 -3.52
CA GLN A 591 25.37 -36.81 -3.42
C GLN A 591 25.95 -37.03 -4.83
N PRO A 592 26.68 -36.06 -5.40
CA PRO A 592 27.46 -36.35 -6.59
C PRO A 592 28.41 -37.50 -6.23
N ALA A 593 28.43 -38.55 -7.05
CA ALA A 593 29.45 -39.58 -6.96
C ALA A 593 30.80 -38.90 -7.25
N ILE A 594 31.51 -38.48 -6.20
CA ILE A 594 32.87 -37.99 -6.32
C ILE A 594 33.70 -39.23 -6.65
N PRO A 595 34.44 -39.28 -7.78
CA PRO A 595 35.34 -40.39 -8.05
C PRO A 595 36.29 -40.54 -6.86
N PRO A 596 36.64 -41.76 -6.42
CA PRO A 596 37.49 -41.94 -5.25
C PRO A 596 38.86 -41.30 -5.52
N GLN A 597 39.04 -40.06 -5.08
CA GLN A 597 40.37 -39.54 -4.85
C GLN A 597 40.86 -40.28 -3.62
N ALA A 598 41.99 -40.98 -3.77
CA ALA A 598 42.65 -41.66 -2.68
C ALA A 598 42.87 -40.64 -1.56
N ILE A 599 42.13 -40.79 -0.46
CA ILE A 599 42.38 -40.04 0.77
C ILE A 599 43.73 -40.53 1.28
N THR A 600 44.77 -39.70 1.14
CA THR A 600 46.14 -40.11 1.50
C THR A 600 46.57 -39.56 2.85
N SER A 601 45.79 -38.64 3.45
CA SER A 601 46.09 -38.06 4.76
C SER A 601 44.87 -37.98 5.71
N PRO A 602 45.09 -38.03 7.03
CA PRO A 602 44.03 -37.86 8.03
C PRO A 602 43.34 -36.48 7.99
N GLN A 603 44.02 -35.44 7.50
CA GLN A 603 43.47 -34.07 7.40
C GLN A 603 42.42 -33.94 6.29
N GLU A 604 42.62 -34.63 5.16
CA GLU A 604 41.64 -34.70 4.06
C GLU A 604 40.37 -35.43 4.49
N LEU A 605 40.49 -36.45 5.35
CA LEU A 605 39.34 -37.16 5.94
C LEU A 605 38.48 -36.24 6.83
N ILE A 606 39.11 -35.38 7.63
CA ILE A 606 38.40 -34.44 8.52
C ILE A 606 37.68 -33.35 7.72
N GLN A 607 38.31 -32.80 6.68
CA GLN A 607 37.68 -31.83 5.77
C GLN A 607 36.51 -32.45 5.01
N TYR A 608 36.64 -33.71 4.60
CA TYR A 608 35.55 -34.46 3.98
C TYR A 608 34.35 -34.68 4.92
N ILE A 609 34.60 -35.07 6.17
CA ILE A 609 33.54 -35.24 7.19
C ILE A 609 32.84 -33.89 7.49
N ALA A 610 33.59 -32.79 7.58
CA ALA A 610 33.04 -31.46 7.80
C ALA A 610 32.12 -31.00 6.66
N ASN A 611 32.51 -31.26 5.40
CA ASN A 611 31.69 -30.91 4.23
C ASN A 611 30.39 -31.73 4.16
N ILE A 612 30.41 -33.00 4.57
CA ILE A 612 29.18 -33.82 4.64
C ILE A 612 28.22 -33.32 5.73
N GLN A 613 28.75 -32.91 6.89
CA GLN A 613 27.93 -32.38 8.00
C GLN A 613 27.28 -31.03 7.67
N GLN A 614 27.95 -30.15 6.91
CA GLN A 614 27.36 -28.87 6.47
C GLN A 614 26.31 -29.03 5.36
N GLN A 615 26.41 -30.05 4.49
CA GLN A 615 25.43 -30.28 3.42
C GLN A 615 24.15 -30.98 3.91
N GLN A 616 24.21 -31.83 4.94
CA GLN A 616 23.02 -32.47 5.52
C GLN A 616 22.08 -31.49 6.25
N SER A 617 22.59 -30.34 6.70
CA SER A 617 21.82 -29.36 7.49
C SER A 617 20.97 -28.40 6.65
N GLN A 618 21.15 -28.32 5.32
CA GLN A 618 20.35 -27.43 4.44
C GLN A 618 19.18 -28.11 3.72
N ALA A 619 19.22 -29.43 3.53
CA ALA A 619 18.24 -30.13 2.68
C ALA A 619 16.89 -30.42 3.34
N ALA A 620 16.84 -30.51 4.68
CA ALA A 620 15.64 -30.93 5.40
C ALA A 620 14.56 -29.83 5.54
N ARG A 621 14.73 -28.65 4.94
CA ARG A 621 13.83 -27.50 5.11
C ARG A 621 13.43 -26.76 3.82
N MET A 622 13.69 -27.31 2.65
CA MET A 622 13.26 -26.68 1.40
C MET A 622 11.81 -27.08 1.06
N ALA A 623 10.95 -26.07 1.01
CA ALA A 623 9.65 -26.18 0.36
C ALA A 623 9.87 -26.35 -1.14
N ILE A 624 9.22 -27.36 -1.73
CA ILE A 624 9.33 -27.66 -3.16
C ILE A 624 8.22 -26.93 -3.90
N GLY A 625 8.60 -25.94 -4.68
CA GLY A 625 7.69 -25.14 -5.47
C GLY A 625 7.11 -25.90 -6.67
N LYS A 626 6.08 -25.34 -7.27
CA LYS A 626 5.52 -25.83 -8.53
C LYS A 626 6.59 -25.80 -9.65
N GLY A 627 6.75 -26.92 -10.35
CA GLY A 627 7.73 -27.15 -11.41
C GLY A 627 9.06 -27.74 -10.93
N GLU A 628 9.34 -27.73 -9.63
CA GLU A 628 10.57 -28.27 -9.06
C GLU A 628 10.53 -29.80 -8.91
N THR A 629 11.71 -30.41 -8.83
CA THR A 629 11.87 -31.87 -8.74
C THR A 629 12.34 -32.33 -7.35
N ILE A 630 11.85 -33.49 -6.93
CA ILE A 630 12.19 -34.16 -5.67
C ILE A 630 12.80 -35.52 -6.01
N THR A 631 13.94 -35.87 -5.41
CA THR A 631 14.58 -37.17 -5.62
C THR A 631 14.56 -38.02 -4.36
N PHE A 632 14.05 -39.25 -4.49
CA PHE A 632 14.05 -40.27 -3.45
C PHE A 632 15.08 -41.35 -3.79
N THR A 633 15.79 -41.84 -2.77
CA THR A 633 16.70 -42.99 -2.90
C THR A 633 16.11 -44.17 -2.17
N LEU A 634 15.94 -45.28 -2.88
CA LEU A 634 15.26 -46.47 -2.39
C LEU A 634 16.18 -47.70 -2.54
N PRO A 635 16.84 -48.16 -1.46
CA PRO A 635 17.62 -49.39 -1.47
C PRO A 635 16.73 -50.64 -1.48
N LEU A 636 16.95 -51.52 -2.46
CA LEU A 636 16.12 -52.69 -2.76
C LEU A 636 16.92 -54.00 -2.80
N ASN A 637 16.31 -55.06 -2.29
CA ASN A 637 16.70 -56.44 -2.52
C ASN A 637 15.84 -57.00 -3.65
N LEU A 638 16.49 -57.55 -4.67
CA LEU A 638 15.91 -58.15 -5.87
C LEU A 638 16.08 -59.66 -5.80
N MET A 639 14.95 -60.38 -5.92
CA MET A 639 14.83 -61.84 -5.97
C MET A 639 13.88 -62.18 -7.13
N LEU A 640 14.33 -61.84 -8.33
CA LEU A 640 13.53 -61.86 -9.56
C LEU A 640 13.92 -63.05 -10.44
N ASN A 641 12.93 -63.60 -11.14
CA ASN A 641 13.16 -64.72 -12.07
C ASN A 641 13.73 -64.28 -13.42
N GLN A 642 13.44 -63.05 -13.86
CA GLN A 642 13.85 -62.51 -15.15
C GLN A 642 14.03 -60.98 -15.10
N THR A 643 14.70 -60.42 -16.09
CA THR A 643 14.78 -58.97 -16.30
C THR A 643 13.44 -58.42 -16.81
N GLY A 644 13.13 -57.16 -16.53
CA GLY A 644 11.88 -56.53 -16.97
C GLY A 644 11.56 -55.22 -16.27
N VAL A 645 10.37 -54.68 -16.56
CA VAL A 645 9.82 -53.51 -15.89
C VAL A 645 8.79 -53.97 -14.86
N TYR A 646 9.03 -53.63 -13.59
CA TYR A 646 8.15 -53.94 -12.48
C TYR A 646 7.48 -52.65 -11.99
N VAL A 647 6.16 -52.62 -11.88
CA VAL A 647 5.46 -51.40 -11.45
C VAL A 647 5.16 -51.48 -9.96
N ALA A 648 5.64 -50.50 -9.21
CA ALA A 648 5.31 -50.32 -7.80
C ALA A 648 4.21 -49.27 -7.66
N ARG A 649 3.22 -49.51 -6.80
CA ARG A 649 2.24 -48.48 -6.44
C ARG A 649 2.83 -47.64 -5.32
N ALA A 650 2.73 -46.32 -5.42
CA ALA A 650 3.26 -45.43 -4.41
C ALA A 650 2.28 -44.34 -4.03
N LYS A 651 2.43 -43.86 -2.79
CA LYS A 651 1.75 -42.70 -2.25
C LYS A 651 2.78 -41.67 -1.81
N LEU A 652 2.67 -40.46 -2.31
CA LEU A 652 3.42 -39.31 -1.82
C LEU A 652 2.57 -38.58 -0.79
N SER A 653 3.02 -38.55 0.46
CA SER A 653 2.43 -37.77 1.54
C SER A 653 3.22 -36.48 1.73
N PHE A 654 2.57 -35.31 1.81
CA PHE A 654 3.23 -34.02 1.97
C PHE A 654 2.32 -33.01 2.67
N ILE A 655 2.90 -31.91 3.14
CA ILE A 655 2.18 -30.77 3.72
C ILE A 655 2.14 -29.65 2.67
N ASP A 656 0.93 -29.18 2.31
CA ASP A 656 0.75 -28.10 1.34
C ASP A 656 1.05 -26.70 1.92
N GLN A 657 0.89 -25.66 1.10
CA GLN A 657 1.12 -24.26 1.49
C GLN A 657 0.22 -23.74 2.61
N TRP A 658 -0.87 -24.43 2.93
CA TRP A 658 -1.80 -24.09 4.00
C TRP A 658 -1.56 -24.92 5.28
N GLY A 659 -0.54 -25.78 5.28
CA GLY A 659 -0.26 -26.67 6.40
C GLY A 659 -1.14 -27.92 6.44
N SER A 660 -1.89 -28.21 5.37
CA SER A 660 -2.78 -29.38 5.30
C SER A 660 -2.04 -30.60 4.76
N LEU A 661 -2.26 -31.77 5.38
CA LEU A 661 -1.69 -33.04 4.93
C LEU A 661 -2.38 -33.50 3.65
N ARG A 662 -1.60 -33.87 2.64
CA ARG A 662 -2.04 -34.35 1.33
C ARG A 662 -1.44 -35.70 1.02
N GLU A 663 -2.16 -36.47 0.21
CA GLU A 663 -1.68 -37.74 -0.36
C GLU A 663 -1.92 -37.73 -1.87
N ALA A 664 -0.93 -38.20 -2.62
CA ALA A 664 -1.03 -38.39 -4.06
C ALA A 664 -0.61 -39.81 -4.43
N SER A 665 -1.45 -40.52 -5.18
CA SER A 665 -1.13 -41.86 -5.68
C SER A 665 -0.41 -41.76 -7.02
N LEU A 666 0.65 -42.56 -7.21
CA LEU A 666 1.41 -42.65 -8.44
C LEU A 666 1.93 -44.07 -8.66
N GLU A 667 2.31 -44.37 -9.90
CA GLU A 667 2.94 -45.64 -10.27
C GLU A 667 4.42 -45.41 -10.60
N ILE A 668 5.30 -46.22 -10.02
CA ILE A 668 6.75 -46.09 -10.14
C ILE A 668 7.28 -47.29 -10.94
N PRO A 669 7.80 -47.08 -12.16
CA PRO A 669 8.43 -48.15 -12.93
C PRO A 669 9.82 -48.48 -12.36
N ILE A 670 10.06 -49.74 -12.02
CA ILE A 670 11.33 -50.29 -11.57
C ILE A 670 11.90 -51.13 -12.72
N VAL A 671 12.81 -50.54 -13.49
CA VAL A 671 13.38 -51.17 -14.68
C VAL A 671 14.62 -51.97 -14.31
N VAL A 672 14.59 -53.30 -14.43
CA VAL A 672 15.74 -54.19 -14.17
C VAL A 672 16.22 -54.78 -15.49
N LEU A 673 17.38 -54.33 -15.97
CA LEU A 673 17.96 -54.78 -17.26
C LEU A 673 18.98 -55.91 -17.10
N GLY A 674 19.23 -56.37 -15.86
CA GLY A 674 20.24 -57.38 -15.52
C GLY A 674 21.63 -56.78 -15.34
N SER A 675 22.58 -57.65 -14.97
CA SER A 675 23.99 -57.28 -14.74
C SER A 675 24.93 -58.41 -15.17
N SER A 676 26.17 -58.07 -15.50
CA SER A 676 27.18 -59.03 -15.94
C SER A 676 27.84 -59.83 -14.79
N ARG A 677 27.53 -59.54 -13.52
CA ARG A 677 28.12 -60.12 -12.28
C ARG A 677 29.65 -60.21 -12.28
N TYR A 678 30.21 -61.19 -12.98
CA TYR A 678 31.63 -61.39 -13.23
C TYR A 678 31.84 -62.06 -14.60
N MET A 679 33.02 -61.87 -15.18
CA MET A 679 33.42 -62.51 -16.44
C MET A 679 34.33 -63.69 -16.12
N ASP A 680 33.96 -64.90 -16.55
CA ASP A 680 34.83 -66.05 -16.42
C ASP A 680 35.86 -66.03 -17.56
N VAL A 681 37.12 -66.28 -17.21
CA VAL A 681 38.26 -66.15 -18.13
C VAL A 681 39.13 -67.38 -17.98
N SER A 682 39.33 -68.12 -19.07
CA SER A 682 40.19 -69.31 -19.11
C SER A 682 41.01 -69.34 -20.40
N ILE A 683 42.02 -70.20 -20.46
CA ILE A 683 42.88 -70.36 -21.64
C ILE A 683 42.98 -71.83 -22.02
N GLU A 684 42.75 -72.12 -23.30
CA GLU A 684 42.94 -73.44 -23.89
C GLU A 684 44.25 -73.48 -24.68
N GLY A 685 45.04 -74.53 -24.42
CA GLY A 685 46.34 -74.79 -25.03
C GLY A 685 47.51 -74.66 -24.05
N SER A 686 48.54 -75.47 -24.27
CA SER A 686 49.85 -75.31 -23.62
C SER A 686 50.88 -74.80 -24.63
N MET A 687 51.93 -74.17 -24.14
CA MET A 687 52.99 -73.65 -24.98
C MET A 687 54.12 -74.67 -25.11
N ASN A 688 54.38 -75.16 -26.33
CA ASN A 688 55.51 -76.03 -26.60
C ASN A 688 56.68 -75.22 -27.18
N VAL A 689 57.85 -75.29 -26.54
CA VAL A 689 59.02 -74.47 -26.93
C VAL A 689 59.71 -74.95 -28.21
N LYS A 690 59.15 -75.92 -28.94
CA LYS A 690 59.58 -76.34 -30.29
C LYS A 690 59.60 -75.20 -31.31
N SER A 691 58.83 -74.12 -31.11
CA SER A 691 58.70 -72.98 -32.03
C SER A 691 58.69 -71.65 -31.28
N ARG A 692 59.19 -70.58 -31.91
CA ARG A 692 59.12 -69.20 -31.40
C ARG A 692 57.67 -68.71 -31.23
N TYR A 693 56.77 -69.17 -32.10
CA TYR A 693 55.36 -68.80 -32.12
C TYR A 693 54.51 -70.00 -31.73
N ASN A 694 53.61 -69.79 -30.78
CA ASN A 694 52.62 -70.76 -30.33
C ASN A 694 51.22 -70.14 -30.42
N ASN A 695 50.21 -70.97 -30.67
CA ASN A 695 48.82 -70.52 -30.67
C ASN A 695 48.13 -71.01 -29.40
N ALA A 696 47.40 -70.12 -28.74
CA ALA A 696 46.50 -70.44 -27.63
C ALA A 696 45.14 -69.78 -27.87
N THR A 697 44.10 -70.19 -27.15
CA THR A 697 42.78 -69.55 -27.24
C THR A 697 42.34 -69.06 -25.87
N LEU A 698 42.15 -67.76 -25.71
CA LEU A 698 41.52 -67.20 -24.51
C LEU A 698 40.00 -67.36 -24.63
N ILE A 699 39.35 -67.89 -23.60
CA ILE A 699 37.90 -68.00 -23.52
C ILE A 699 37.41 -67.01 -22.48
N VAL A 700 36.50 -66.15 -22.90
CA VAL A 700 35.86 -65.16 -22.04
C VAL A 700 34.35 -65.40 -22.07
N LYS A 701 33.76 -65.71 -20.91
CA LYS A 701 32.33 -65.99 -20.77
C LYS A 701 31.64 -64.94 -19.90
N ASN A 702 30.54 -64.40 -20.38
CA ASN A 702 29.67 -63.55 -19.57
C ASN A 702 28.74 -64.41 -18.72
N VAL A 703 28.98 -64.48 -17.41
CA VAL A 703 28.17 -65.29 -16.48
C VAL A 703 26.96 -64.52 -15.94
N GLY A 704 26.81 -63.25 -16.30
CA GLY A 704 25.69 -62.43 -15.86
C GLY A 704 24.38 -62.66 -16.61
N SER A 705 23.35 -61.95 -16.15
CA SER A 705 21.98 -61.99 -16.68
C SER A 705 21.72 -60.97 -17.79
N SER A 706 22.67 -60.07 -18.06
CA SER A 706 22.57 -59.08 -19.13
C SER A 706 23.73 -59.17 -20.10
N SER A 707 23.47 -58.74 -21.33
CA SER A 707 24.53 -58.49 -22.29
C SER A 707 25.41 -57.32 -21.88
N ILE A 708 26.65 -57.33 -22.36
CA ILE A 708 27.62 -56.25 -22.23
C ILE A 708 28.04 -55.73 -23.59
N TYR A 709 28.39 -54.44 -23.66
CA TYR A 709 28.65 -53.73 -24.91
C TYR A 709 30.02 -53.04 -24.88
N ASN A 710 30.61 -52.80 -26.05
CA ASN A 710 31.90 -52.11 -26.21
C ASN A 710 32.99 -52.70 -25.30
N VAL A 711 33.20 -54.01 -25.41
CA VAL A 711 34.07 -54.78 -24.54
C VAL A 711 35.51 -54.69 -25.04
N TYR A 712 36.41 -54.21 -24.18
CA TYR A 712 37.86 -54.17 -24.39
C TYR A 712 38.53 -55.20 -23.50
N ILE A 713 39.22 -56.16 -24.09
CA ILE A 713 39.93 -57.23 -23.38
C ILE A 713 41.43 -57.01 -23.60
N THR A 714 42.16 -56.72 -22.55
CA THR A 714 43.61 -56.49 -22.57
C THR A 714 44.33 -57.58 -21.80
N ILE A 715 45.30 -58.22 -22.42
CA ILE A 715 46.08 -59.34 -21.87
C ILE A 715 47.51 -58.86 -21.68
N THR A 716 47.97 -58.85 -20.44
CA THR A 716 49.29 -58.35 -20.06
C THR A 716 50.09 -59.49 -19.41
N PRO A 717 51.21 -59.92 -20.01
CA PRO A 717 52.10 -60.87 -19.36
C PRO A 717 52.90 -60.17 -18.25
N PRO A 718 53.36 -60.91 -17.23
CA PRO A 718 54.17 -60.38 -16.14
C PRO A 718 55.49 -59.85 -16.70
N SER A 719 55.91 -58.70 -16.19
CA SER A 719 57.23 -58.13 -16.45
C SER A 719 58.09 -58.25 -15.18
N ALA A 720 59.34 -58.70 -15.36
CA ALA A 720 60.33 -58.71 -14.29
C ALA A 720 61.40 -57.64 -14.57
N PRO A 721 61.89 -56.90 -13.55
CA PRO A 721 62.98 -55.96 -13.75
C PRO A 721 64.30 -56.70 -13.93
N LEU A 722 64.93 -56.54 -15.10
CA LEU A 722 66.26 -57.05 -15.43
C LEU A 722 67.15 -55.86 -15.82
N GLY A 723 68.11 -55.50 -14.97
CA GLY A 723 69.12 -54.48 -15.26
C GLY A 723 68.58 -53.08 -15.61
N GLY A 724 67.40 -52.70 -15.09
CA GLY A 724 66.76 -51.41 -15.39
C GLY A 724 65.82 -51.41 -16.61
N GLN A 725 65.67 -52.54 -17.31
CA GLN A 725 64.66 -52.72 -18.36
C GLN A 725 63.64 -53.80 -17.95
N GLN A 726 62.38 -53.59 -18.31
CA GLN A 726 61.32 -54.60 -18.12
C GLN A 726 61.42 -55.63 -19.23
N ALA A 727 61.65 -56.90 -18.88
CA ALA A 727 61.65 -58.01 -19.83
C ALA A 727 60.55 -59.01 -19.47
N THR A 728 59.88 -59.54 -20.48
CA THR A 728 58.88 -60.60 -20.32
C THR A 728 59.28 -61.83 -21.13
N ILE A 729 59.11 -63.01 -20.52
CA ILE A 729 59.43 -64.31 -21.13
C ILE A 729 58.43 -64.67 -22.25
N LEU A 730 57.26 -64.04 -22.23
CA LEU A 730 56.16 -64.30 -23.14
C LEU A 730 55.53 -63.00 -23.63
N LEU A 731 55.44 -62.82 -24.94
CA LEU A 731 54.68 -61.72 -25.54
C LEU A 731 53.37 -62.26 -26.08
N VAL A 732 52.28 -61.53 -25.85
CA VAL A 732 50.95 -61.83 -26.39
C VAL A 732 50.67 -60.87 -27.54
N THR A 733 50.33 -61.39 -28.72
CA THR A 733 50.02 -60.56 -29.88
C THR A 733 48.76 -61.05 -30.60
N PRO A 734 47.77 -60.17 -30.85
CA PRO A 734 47.61 -58.84 -30.24
C PRO A 734 47.32 -58.93 -28.72
N SER A 735 47.69 -57.88 -27.98
CA SER A 735 47.48 -57.78 -26.52
C SER A 735 46.13 -57.18 -26.14
N THR A 736 45.40 -56.58 -27.09
CA THR A 736 44.09 -55.95 -26.85
C THR A 736 43.10 -56.36 -27.93
N TYR A 737 41.89 -56.70 -27.52
CA TYR A 737 40.77 -57.07 -28.37
C TYR A 737 39.57 -56.19 -28.07
N TYR A 738 38.84 -55.84 -29.12
CA TYR A 738 37.57 -55.13 -29.02
C TYR A 738 36.44 -56.02 -29.53
N VAL A 739 35.32 -56.01 -28.82
CA VAL A 739 34.13 -56.79 -29.13
C VAL A 739 32.92 -55.90 -28.91
N ASP A 740 32.06 -55.76 -29.92
CA ASP A 740 30.89 -54.90 -29.81
C ASP A 740 29.93 -55.36 -28.71
N TYR A 741 29.80 -56.68 -28.52
CA TYR A 741 28.76 -57.29 -27.72
C TYR A 741 29.16 -58.68 -27.22
N ILE A 742 28.81 -59.01 -25.96
CA ILE A 742 28.81 -60.38 -25.43
C ILE A 742 27.50 -60.60 -24.65
N GLY A 743 26.67 -61.53 -25.11
CA GLY A 743 25.38 -61.88 -24.52
C GLY A 743 25.48 -62.66 -23.21
N PRO A 744 24.37 -62.79 -22.46
CA PRO A 744 24.35 -63.57 -21.22
C PRO A 744 24.62 -65.05 -21.50
N GLY A 745 25.57 -65.64 -20.79
CA GLY A 745 26.02 -67.02 -20.97
C GLY A 745 26.88 -67.25 -22.22
N GLU A 746 27.07 -66.24 -23.07
CA GLU A 746 27.84 -66.35 -24.32
C GLU A 746 29.34 -66.50 -24.03
N GLU A 747 29.98 -67.39 -24.78
CA GLU A 747 31.42 -67.69 -24.70
C GLU A 747 32.13 -67.14 -25.93
N LEU A 748 33.04 -66.20 -25.70
CA LEU A 748 33.91 -65.64 -26.73
C LEU A 748 35.26 -66.37 -26.73
N ARG A 749 35.64 -66.91 -27.89
CA ARG A 749 36.93 -67.58 -28.11
C ARG A 749 37.86 -66.67 -28.90
N ILE A 750 38.95 -66.24 -28.28
CA ILE A 750 39.92 -65.29 -28.84
C ILE A 750 41.23 -66.03 -29.16
N PRO A 751 41.61 -66.14 -30.44
CA PRO A 751 42.90 -66.73 -30.80
C PRO A 751 44.05 -65.80 -30.40
N LEU A 752 45.03 -66.34 -29.69
CA LEU A 752 46.23 -65.66 -29.24
C LEU A 752 47.46 -66.22 -29.96
N THR A 753 48.35 -65.33 -30.42
CA THR A 753 49.72 -65.73 -30.75
C THR A 753 50.63 -65.39 -29.58
N LEU A 754 51.23 -66.44 -29.01
CA LEU A 754 52.17 -66.39 -27.91
C LEU A 754 53.58 -66.50 -28.47
N VAL A 755 54.41 -65.48 -28.22
CA VAL A 755 55.79 -65.43 -28.70
C VAL A 755 56.74 -65.65 -27.54
N PHE A 756 57.54 -66.72 -27.62
CA PHE A 756 58.61 -66.97 -26.65
C PHE A 756 59.76 -65.99 -26.85
N ASN A 757 60.23 -65.37 -25.76
CA ASN A 757 61.44 -64.57 -25.78
C ASN A 757 62.58 -65.25 -25.00
N PRO A 758 63.50 -65.97 -25.68
CA PRO A 758 64.57 -66.72 -25.03
C PRO A 758 65.68 -65.84 -24.43
N LEU A 759 65.71 -64.52 -24.71
CA LEU A 759 66.76 -63.62 -24.21
C LEU A 759 66.65 -63.33 -22.71
N VAL A 760 65.48 -63.60 -22.10
CA VAL A 760 65.24 -63.36 -20.67
C VAL A 760 65.86 -64.45 -19.79
N SER A 761 66.16 -65.64 -20.34
CA SER A 761 66.80 -66.76 -19.63
C SER A 761 68.33 -66.79 -19.76
N GLN A 762 68.93 -65.85 -20.51
CA GLN A 762 70.38 -65.76 -20.70
C GLN A 762 70.98 -64.53 -20.00
N SER A 763 70.83 -64.39 -18.68
CA SER A 763 71.66 -63.41 -17.94
C SER A 763 71.63 -63.59 -16.41
N MET A 764 72.57 -64.37 -15.89
CA MET A 764 73.41 -64.00 -14.74
C MET A 764 74.44 -65.11 -14.50
N TYR A 765 75.71 -64.79 -14.73
CA TYR A 765 76.88 -65.68 -14.59
C TYR A 765 76.93 -66.83 -15.60
N GLY A 766 77.83 -66.70 -16.58
CA GLY A 766 78.07 -67.73 -17.59
C GLY A 766 78.21 -69.13 -16.99
N VAL A 767 77.68 -70.11 -17.72
CA VAL A 767 77.58 -71.57 -17.48
C VAL A 767 76.15 -72.04 -17.13
N SER A 768 75.66 -72.94 -17.99
CA SER A 768 74.39 -73.71 -17.97
C SER A 768 73.10 -73.03 -18.46
N THR A 769 72.58 -73.54 -19.58
CA THR A 769 71.28 -73.23 -20.18
C THR A 769 70.13 -73.85 -19.39
N MET A 770 69.82 -73.32 -18.20
CA MET A 770 68.59 -73.72 -17.49
C MET A 770 67.43 -72.85 -17.98
N MET A 771 66.75 -73.29 -19.04
CA MET A 771 65.47 -72.71 -19.43
C MET A 771 64.44 -72.96 -18.30
N SER A 772 63.82 -71.89 -17.78
CA SER A 772 62.76 -72.00 -16.78
C SER A 772 61.45 -72.38 -17.46
N TYR A 773 61.05 -73.65 -17.32
CA TYR A 773 59.77 -74.18 -17.77
C TYR A 773 58.81 -74.24 -16.58
N GLY A 774 57.58 -73.73 -16.74
CA GLY A 774 56.63 -73.59 -15.64
C GLY A 774 55.37 -72.82 -16.02
N VAL A 775 54.70 -72.27 -15.01
CA VAL A 775 53.45 -71.50 -15.17
C VAL A 775 53.76 -70.02 -15.32
N VAL A 776 53.30 -69.40 -16.41
CA VAL A 776 53.34 -67.96 -16.65
C VAL A 776 51.94 -67.40 -16.36
N PRO A 777 51.74 -66.54 -15.33
CA PRO A 777 50.46 -65.88 -15.14
C PRO A 777 50.23 -64.86 -16.27
N LEU A 778 48.98 -64.58 -16.65
CA LEU A 778 48.61 -63.50 -17.58
C LEU A 778 47.48 -62.69 -16.95
N ASP A 779 47.65 -61.37 -16.87
CA ASP A 779 46.62 -60.46 -16.38
C ASP A 779 45.66 -60.10 -17.52
N VAL A 780 44.39 -60.43 -17.36
CA VAL A 780 43.32 -60.11 -18.31
C VAL A 780 42.43 -59.03 -17.71
N SER A 781 42.45 -57.84 -18.30
CA SER A 781 41.61 -56.71 -17.94
C SER A 781 40.50 -56.55 -18.97
N ILE A 782 39.25 -56.60 -18.53
CA ILE A 782 38.04 -56.49 -19.34
C ILE A 782 37.30 -55.21 -18.96
N SER A 783 37.18 -54.25 -19.87
CA SER A 783 36.40 -53.01 -19.67
C SER A 783 35.21 -53.00 -20.61
N TYR A 784 34.01 -52.69 -20.13
CA TYR A 784 32.77 -52.76 -20.92
C TYR A 784 31.75 -51.71 -20.47
N ARG A 785 30.68 -51.55 -21.27
CA ARG A 785 29.47 -50.81 -20.89
C ARG A 785 28.33 -51.78 -20.59
N ASP A 786 27.62 -51.52 -19.50
CA ASP A 786 26.40 -52.26 -19.15
C ASP A 786 25.18 -51.76 -19.97
N PRO A 787 24.00 -52.41 -19.87
CA PRO A 787 22.78 -51.96 -20.58
C PRO A 787 22.29 -50.56 -20.20
N SER A 788 22.71 -50.04 -19.04
CA SER A 788 22.41 -48.66 -18.61
C SER A 788 23.43 -47.63 -19.15
N GLY A 789 24.42 -48.08 -19.92
CA GLY A 789 25.50 -47.26 -20.47
C GLY A 789 26.66 -47.01 -19.51
N SER A 790 26.62 -47.56 -18.29
CA SER A 790 27.62 -47.37 -17.25
C SER A 790 28.89 -48.18 -17.57
N SER A 791 30.06 -47.53 -17.48
CA SER A 791 31.34 -48.19 -17.70
C SER A 791 31.73 -49.03 -16.48
N LYS A 792 32.16 -50.27 -16.73
CA LYS A 792 32.63 -51.23 -15.73
C LYS A 792 33.96 -51.83 -16.17
N SER A 793 34.76 -52.27 -15.20
CA SER A 793 36.04 -52.95 -15.47
C SER A 793 36.21 -54.13 -14.53
N PHE A 794 36.70 -55.24 -15.07
CA PHE A 794 36.97 -56.48 -14.37
C PHE A 794 38.40 -56.91 -14.66
N ARG A 795 39.13 -57.43 -13.67
CA ARG A 795 40.49 -57.95 -13.85
C ARG A 795 40.55 -59.38 -13.34
N ASN A 796 41.11 -60.27 -14.15
CA ASN A 796 41.33 -61.67 -13.83
C ASN A 796 42.79 -62.06 -14.14
N GLN A 797 43.31 -63.09 -13.49
CA GLN A 797 44.67 -63.60 -13.73
C GLN A 797 44.58 -65.08 -14.07
N ILE A 798 45.10 -65.47 -15.24
CA ILE A 798 45.08 -66.86 -15.73
C ILE A 798 46.50 -67.43 -15.76
N ALA A 799 46.63 -68.76 -15.70
CA ALA A 799 47.91 -69.47 -15.70
C ALA A 799 48.14 -70.21 -17.02
N LEU A 800 49.26 -69.97 -17.70
CA LEU A 800 49.68 -70.68 -18.91
C LEU A 800 50.88 -71.61 -18.61
N ALA A 801 50.77 -72.89 -18.97
CA ALA A 801 51.87 -73.85 -18.84
C ALA A 801 52.83 -73.82 -20.05
N VAL A 802 54.13 -73.75 -19.77
CA VAL A 802 55.22 -73.82 -20.76
C VAL A 802 55.96 -75.15 -20.63
N GLU A 803 55.91 -75.99 -21.67
CA GLU A 803 56.39 -77.38 -21.64
C GLU A 803 57.77 -77.57 -22.31
N PRO A 804 58.69 -78.34 -21.70
CA PRO A 804 59.97 -78.72 -22.32
C PRO A 804 59.85 -79.92 -23.28
N PHE A 805 60.83 -80.14 -24.19
CA PHE A 805 60.81 -81.28 -25.14
C PHE A 805 62.16 -82.01 -25.27
N ILE A 806 62.15 -83.27 -25.73
CA ILE A 806 63.34 -84.11 -26.00
C ILE A 806 63.34 -84.50 -27.48
N ASP A 807 64.48 -84.40 -28.18
CA ASP A 807 64.62 -84.82 -29.58
C ASP A 807 65.93 -85.60 -29.79
N ILE A 808 65.82 -86.92 -29.92
CA ILE A 808 66.97 -87.83 -30.04
C ILE A 808 67.21 -88.23 -31.50
N VAL A 809 68.43 -88.00 -31.97
CA VAL A 809 68.88 -88.31 -33.33
C VAL A 809 70.11 -89.23 -33.29
N LEU A 810 70.10 -90.29 -34.10
CA LEU A 810 71.26 -91.18 -34.32
C LEU A 810 72.08 -90.67 -35.52
N SER A 811 73.41 -90.59 -35.38
CA SER A 811 74.35 -90.19 -36.45
C SER A 811 75.51 -91.20 -36.59
N ASP A 812 76.15 -91.22 -37.76
CA ASP A 812 77.37 -92.01 -38.05
C ASP A 812 77.26 -93.52 -37.78
N VAL A 813 76.07 -94.08 -37.96
CA VAL A 813 75.81 -95.48 -37.62
C VAL A 813 76.38 -96.43 -38.68
N LYS A 814 77.13 -97.45 -38.24
CA LYS A 814 77.76 -98.49 -39.08
C LYS A 814 77.47 -99.87 -38.50
N ALA A 815 77.15 -100.86 -39.35
CA ALA A 815 76.93 -102.26 -38.96
C ALA A 815 77.75 -103.24 -39.84
N GLN A 816 78.59 -104.08 -39.23
CA GLN A 816 79.52 -105.00 -39.92
C GLN A 816 79.45 -106.42 -39.37
N LEU A 817 79.38 -107.42 -40.26
CA LEU A 817 79.31 -108.86 -39.92
C LEU A 817 80.64 -109.54 -40.23
N GLN A 818 81.32 -110.04 -39.20
CA GLN A 818 82.62 -110.73 -39.35
C GLN A 818 82.66 -111.99 -38.49
N GLY A 819 82.86 -113.16 -39.11
CA GLY A 819 83.01 -114.43 -38.41
C GLY A 819 81.82 -114.83 -37.53
N GLY A 820 80.59 -114.46 -37.92
CA GLY A 820 79.36 -114.71 -37.15
C GLY A 820 79.01 -113.63 -36.11
N LEU A 821 79.83 -112.59 -35.92
CA LEU A 821 79.57 -111.48 -35.00
C LEU A 821 79.20 -110.19 -35.75
N LEU A 822 78.03 -109.63 -35.46
CA LEU A 822 77.56 -108.34 -35.95
C LEU A 822 78.00 -107.22 -34.99
N LYS A 823 78.79 -106.27 -35.47
CA LYS A 823 79.22 -105.08 -34.72
C LYS A 823 78.54 -103.84 -35.25
N ILE A 824 77.82 -103.12 -34.38
CA ILE A 824 77.08 -101.89 -34.71
C ILE A 824 77.63 -100.76 -33.86
N SER A 825 77.95 -99.61 -34.46
CA SER A 825 78.42 -98.44 -33.72
C SER A 825 77.90 -97.15 -34.33
N GLY A 826 77.63 -96.14 -33.52
CA GLY A 826 77.21 -94.81 -33.97
C GLY A 826 77.26 -93.78 -32.84
N THR A 827 76.74 -92.58 -33.10
CA THR A 827 76.57 -91.50 -32.12
C THR A 827 75.10 -91.12 -31.95
N ILE A 828 74.78 -90.53 -30.81
CA ILE A 828 73.44 -90.09 -30.42
C ILE A 828 73.55 -88.64 -30.00
N ILE A 829 72.65 -87.79 -30.51
CA ILE A 829 72.58 -86.36 -30.21
C ILE A 829 71.19 -86.05 -29.67
N ASN A 830 71.10 -85.28 -28.58
CA ASN A 830 69.84 -84.72 -28.10
C ASN A 830 69.69 -83.25 -28.55
N TYR A 831 68.88 -82.99 -29.57
CA TYR A 831 68.51 -81.63 -30.01
C TYR A 831 67.37 -81.01 -29.18
N GLY A 832 66.84 -81.76 -28.21
CA GLY A 832 65.79 -81.32 -27.32
C GLY A 832 66.22 -80.23 -26.35
N SER A 833 65.22 -79.68 -25.65
CA SER A 833 65.35 -78.64 -24.64
C SER A 833 65.34 -79.19 -23.19
N SER A 834 65.28 -80.52 -23.05
CA SER A 834 65.30 -81.31 -21.82
C SER A 834 66.18 -82.57 -21.94
N THR A 835 66.70 -83.06 -20.82
CA THR A 835 67.55 -84.27 -20.74
C THR A 835 66.74 -85.52 -21.06
N ALA A 836 67.30 -86.39 -21.91
CA ALA A 836 66.76 -87.73 -22.16
C ALA A 836 67.34 -88.70 -21.15
N TYR A 837 66.54 -89.14 -20.19
CA TYR A 837 66.99 -89.99 -19.09
C TYR A 837 67.06 -91.47 -19.52
N ARG A 838 68.05 -92.20 -19.00
CA ARG A 838 68.21 -93.66 -19.14
C ARG A 838 68.13 -94.14 -20.58
N LEU A 839 68.78 -93.41 -21.47
CA LEU A 839 68.77 -93.71 -22.89
C LEU A 839 69.49 -95.03 -23.15
N SER A 840 68.87 -95.90 -23.95
CA SER A 840 69.42 -97.18 -24.38
C SER A 840 69.15 -97.39 -25.87
N VAL A 841 70.10 -97.99 -26.56
CA VAL A 841 69.96 -98.38 -27.96
C VAL A 841 69.93 -99.90 -28.01
N GLN A 842 68.89 -100.46 -28.63
CA GLN A 842 68.73 -101.89 -28.81
C GLN A 842 68.79 -102.22 -30.29
N ALA A 843 69.68 -103.13 -30.67
CA ALA A 843 69.72 -103.72 -31.99
C ALA A 843 68.80 -104.94 -32.05
N LEU A 844 67.94 -104.98 -33.07
CA LEU A 844 67.00 -106.05 -33.35
C LEU A 844 67.39 -106.73 -34.66
N VAL A 845 67.76 -108.02 -34.57
CA VAL A 845 68.15 -108.86 -35.70
C VAL A 845 67.36 -110.17 -35.61
N GLY A 846 66.29 -110.29 -36.40
CA GLY A 846 65.32 -111.39 -36.25
C GLY A 846 64.70 -111.41 -34.85
N ASN A 847 64.71 -112.56 -34.18
CA ASN A 847 64.23 -112.71 -32.80
C ASN A 847 65.31 -112.48 -31.72
N GLN A 848 66.54 -112.11 -32.10
CA GLN A 848 67.59 -111.83 -31.13
C GLN A 848 67.78 -110.32 -30.97
N THR A 849 67.94 -109.89 -29.72
CA THR A 849 68.20 -108.49 -29.39
C THR A 849 69.48 -108.35 -28.58
N ALA A 850 70.22 -107.28 -28.84
CA ALA A 850 71.35 -106.85 -28.04
C ALA A 850 71.20 -105.37 -27.74
N SER A 851 71.56 -104.92 -26.55
CA SER A 851 71.38 -103.52 -26.15
C SER A 851 72.67 -102.89 -25.63
N PHE A 852 72.77 -101.57 -25.80
CA PHE A 852 73.79 -100.71 -25.22
C PHE A 852 73.11 -99.61 -24.42
N TYR A 853 73.43 -99.53 -23.14
CA TYR A 853 72.95 -98.47 -22.27
C TYR A 853 73.87 -97.25 -22.35
N VAL A 854 73.31 -96.10 -22.70
CA VAL A 854 74.05 -94.84 -22.90
C VAL A 854 74.06 -94.00 -21.62
N GLY A 855 72.95 -94.03 -20.87
CA GLY A 855 72.74 -93.16 -19.70
C GLY A 855 71.92 -91.92 -20.04
N ASP A 856 72.05 -90.89 -19.21
CA ASP A 856 71.32 -89.64 -19.41
C ASP A 856 72.04 -88.79 -20.48
N VAL A 857 71.28 -88.23 -21.42
CA VAL A 857 71.78 -87.43 -22.54
C VAL A 857 71.21 -86.02 -22.42
N ASP A 858 72.03 -85.08 -21.96
CA ASP A 858 71.65 -83.68 -21.77
C ASP A 858 71.36 -82.95 -23.10
N PRO A 859 70.55 -81.87 -23.09
CA PRO A 859 70.33 -81.02 -24.26
C PRO A 859 71.64 -80.59 -24.92
N GLY A 860 71.75 -80.80 -26.24
CA GLY A 860 72.93 -80.47 -27.04
C GLY A 860 74.13 -81.40 -26.89
N SER A 861 74.05 -82.43 -26.03
CA SER A 861 75.15 -83.39 -25.83
C SER A 861 75.19 -84.48 -26.91
N THR A 862 76.37 -85.07 -27.11
CA THR A 862 76.62 -86.16 -28.07
C THR A 862 77.30 -87.35 -27.38
N ASN A 863 76.73 -88.55 -27.53
CA ASN A 863 77.22 -89.78 -26.90
C ASN A 863 77.42 -90.89 -27.93
N ALA A 864 78.50 -91.68 -27.84
CA ALA A 864 78.73 -92.82 -28.73
C ALA A 864 78.12 -94.13 -28.16
N PHE A 865 77.65 -95.02 -29.03
CA PHE A 865 77.19 -96.36 -28.64
C PHE A 865 77.84 -97.44 -29.52
N ARG A 866 77.98 -98.64 -28.97
CA ARG A 866 78.42 -99.82 -29.70
C ARG A 866 77.75 -101.09 -29.20
N ILE A 867 77.23 -101.89 -30.12
CA ILE A 867 76.55 -103.16 -29.86
C ILE A 867 77.25 -104.26 -30.64
N ASP A 868 77.75 -105.27 -29.94
CA ASP A 868 78.33 -106.47 -30.55
C ASP A 868 77.34 -107.63 -30.31
N GLN A 869 76.80 -108.25 -31.37
CA GLN A 869 75.74 -109.26 -31.32
C GLN A 869 76.12 -110.50 -32.13
N GLN A 870 76.06 -111.68 -31.52
CA GLN A 870 76.27 -112.95 -32.23
C GLN A 870 75.08 -113.25 -33.15
N VAL A 871 75.36 -113.64 -34.39
CA VAL A 871 74.35 -113.99 -35.39
C VAL A 871 74.30 -115.52 -35.52
N PRO A 872 73.12 -116.17 -35.46
CA PRO A 872 72.99 -117.62 -35.52
C PRO A 872 73.72 -118.23 -36.74
N PRO A 873 74.43 -119.37 -36.58
CA PRO A 873 75.14 -120.02 -37.68
C PRO A 873 74.19 -120.30 -38.86
N GLY A 874 74.48 -119.71 -40.03
CA GLY A 874 73.67 -119.83 -41.24
C GLY A 874 72.76 -118.63 -41.56
N SER A 875 72.61 -117.66 -40.65
CA SER A 875 71.86 -116.42 -40.89
C SER A 875 72.77 -115.28 -41.37
N ARG A 876 72.37 -114.59 -42.45
CA ARG A 876 73.08 -113.42 -43.02
C ARG A 876 72.14 -112.21 -43.10
N PRO A 877 71.94 -111.46 -42.00
CA PRO A 877 71.04 -110.30 -41.98
C PRO A 877 71.60 -109.17 -42.83
N SER A 878 70.77 -108.60 -43.72
CA SER A 878 71.10 -107.45 -44.58
C SER A 878 70.82 -106.09 -43.93
N VAL A 879 69.94 -106.06 -42.92
CA VAL A 879 69.51 -104.85 -42.19
C VAL A 879 69.35 -105.18 -40.70
N VAL A 880 69.69 -104.21 -39.84
CA VAL A 880 69.44 -104.23 -38.40
C VAL A 880 68.61 -103.02 -37.99
N THR A 881 67.57 -103.23 -37.20
CA THR A 881 66.75 -102.15 -36.64
C THR A 881 67.30 -101.74 -35.28
N LEU A 882 67.61 -100.45 -35.11
CA LEU A 882 68.02 -99.85 -33.85
C LEU A 882 66.83 -99.17 -33.19
N LYS A 883 66.38 -99.70 -32.07
CA LYS A 883 65.39 -99.08 -31.19
C LYS A 883 66.08 -98.28 -30.10
N VAL A 884 66.03 -96.97 -30.20
CA VAL A 884 66.45 -96.05 -29.14
C VAL A 884 65.29 -95.85 -28.18
N THR A 885 65.53 -96.06 -26.90
CA THR A 885 64.53 -95.94 -25.84
C THR A 885 65.05 -95.02 -24.75
N TYR A 886 64.28 -94.04 -24.32
CA TYR A 886 64.64 -93.06 -23.30
C TYR A 886 63.42 -92.65 -22.47
N TYR A 887 63.66 -91.98 -21.35
CA TYR A 887 62.63 -91.47 -20.44
C TYR A 887 62.67 -89.94 -20.40
N ASN A 888 61.51 -89.31 -20.26
CA ASN A 888 61.45 -87.87 -19.99
C ASN A 888 61.53 -87.58 -18.47
N ALA A 889 61.53 -86.30 -18.08
CA ALA A 889 61.57 -85.88 -16.68
C ALA A 889 60.38 -86.39 -15.83
N PHE A 890 59.27 -86.78 -16.48
CA PHE A 890 58.10 -87.38 -15.85
C PHE A 890 58.16 -88.92 -15.78
N ASN A 891 59.30 -89.51 -16.13
CA ASN A 891 59.54 -90.96 -16.15
C ASN A 891 58.63 -91.72 -17.14
N GLU A 892 58.17 -91.05 -18.19
CA GLU A 892 57.45 -91.67 -19.31
C GLU A 892 58.44 -92.23 -20.34
N LYS A 893 58.19 -93.45 -20.81
CA LYS A 893 59.08 -94.18 -21.73
C LYS A 893 58.75 -93.84 -23.18
N LEU A 894 59.73 -93.29 -23.90
CA LEU A 894 59.66 -92.96 -25.31
C LEU A 894 60.62 -93.86 -26.09
N SER A 895 60.30 -94.17 -27.35
CA SER A 895 61.19 -94.93 -28.22
C SER A 895 61.10 -94.52 -29.67
N ARG A 896 62.23 -94.62 -30.38
CA ARG A 896 62.39 -94.33 -31.81
C ARG A 896 63.16 -95.47 -32.47
N GLU A 897 62.75 -95.91 -33.65
CA GLU A 897 63.40 -96.99 -34.41
C GLU A 897 64.07 -96.45 -35.68
N VAL A 898 65.26 -96.95 -35.99
CA VAL A 898 66.07 -96.58 -37.17
C VAL A 898 66.69 -97.83 -37.78
N GLU A 899 66.51 -98.06 -39.07
CA GLU A 899 67.10 -99.21 -39.78
C GLU A 899 68.48 -98.89 -40.36
N VAL A 900 69.41 -99.86 -40.28
CA VAL A 900 70.80 -99.72 -40.72
C VAL A 900 71.23 -100.95 -41.51
N SER A 901 71.83 -100.78 -42.69
CA SER A 901 72.31 -101.89 -43.53
C SER A 901 73.62 -102.52 -43.02
N VAL A 902 73.77 -103.84 -43.19
CA VAL A 902 74.91 -104.65 -42.69
C VAL A 902 75.87 -105.04 -43.82
N VAL A 903 77.19 -105.01 -43.58
CA VAL A 903 78.25 -105.37 -44.57
C VAL A 903 79.09 -106.58 -44.09
N GLU A 904 79.32 -107.60 -44.94
CA GLU A 904 79.98 -108.90 -44.61
C GLU A 904 81.46 -108.98 -45.08
N VAL A 905 82.39 -109.55 -44.29
CA VAL A 905 83.87 -109.51 -44.54
C VAL A 905 84.57 -110.91 -44.40
N SER A 906 85.41 -111.36 -45.36
CA SER A 906 86.14 -112.67 -45.37
C SER A 906 87.70 -112.56 -45.24
N ALA A 907 88.39 -113.62 -44.79
CA ALA A 907 89.82 -113.62 -44.37
C ALA A 907 90.84 -114.09 -45.46
N PRO A 908 92.09 -113.56 -45.53
CA PRO A 908 93.13 -113.94 -46.51
C PRO A 908 94.27 -114.88 -46.00
N ALA A 909 94.93 -115.63 -46.92
CA ALA A 909 96.12 -116.52 -46.73
C ALA A 909 97.35 -116.04 -47.57
N PRO A 910 98.61 -116.49 -47.30
CA PRO A 910 99.83 -115.68 -47.47
C PRO A 910 100.68 -115.95 -48.73
N THR A 911 101.43 -114.96 -49.24
CA THR A 911 102.74 -115.15 -49.90
C THR A 911 103.61 -113.87 -49.90
N THR A 912 104.91 -114.12 -50.09
CA THR A 912 106.19 -113.42 -49.90
C THR A 912 106.47 -112.03 -50.49
N THR A 913 107.43 -111.38 -49.82
CA THR A 913 108.14 -110.10 -49.96
C THR A 913 108.87 -109.83 -51.29
N PRO A 914 109.12 -108.53 -51.59
CA PRO A 914 110.44 -108.05 -51.97
C PRO A 914 110.95 -106.92 -51.04
N LYS A 915 112.26 -106.94 -50.78
CA LYS A 915 113.07 -105.93 -50.08
C LYS A 915 113.78 -105.07 -51.16
N PRO A 916 113.87 -103.73 -51.02
CA PRO A 916 115.11 -103.06 -50.56
C PRO A 916 114.79 -102.03 -49.46
N GLU A 917 115.47 -101.98 -48.31
CA GLU A 917 116.78 -101.33 -48.06
C GLU A 917 116.83 -99.82 -48.31
N THR A 918 117.44 -98.96 -47.49
CA THR A 918 117.75 -98.84 -46.05
C THR A 918 118.25 -97.40 -45.87
N ILE A 919 118.18 -96.85 -44.66
CA ILE A 919 119.05 -95.83 -43.99
C ILE A 919 118.14 -94.87 -43.20
N VAL A 920 118.26 -94.56 -41.91
CA VAL A 920 119.19 -94.82 -40.76
C VAL A 920 118.40 -94.24 -39.53
N SER A 921 118.49 -94.62 -38.26
CA SER A 921 119.57 -95.17 -37.43
C SER A 921 118.99 -96.02 -36.29
N LYS A 922 119.67 -97.12 -35.95
CA LYS A 922 119.67 -97.67 -34.59
C LYS A 922 120.65 -96.83 -33.78
N ILE A 923 120.15 -95.91 -32.95
CA ILE A 923 120.86 -95.25 -31.82
C ILE A 923 119.89 -94.57 -30.83
N GLY A 924 118.60 -94.40 -31.17
CA GLY A 924 117.70 -93.54 -30.40
C GLY A 924 117.25 -94.01 -29.02
N ILE A 925 117.10 -95.30 -28.71
CA ILE A 925 116.42 -95.69 -27.47
C ILE A 925 117.31 -95.55 -26.22
N ASN A 926 118.61 -95.84 -26.33
CA ASN A 926 119.56 -95.57 -25.25
C ASN A 926 119.95 -94.08 -25.19
N ALA A 927 119.90 -93.36 -26.32
CA ALA A 927 120.04 -91.91 -26.35
C ALA A 927 118.82 -91.19 -25.76
N LEU A 928 117.59 -91.71 -25.94
CA LEU A 928 116.34 -91.13 -25.43
C LEU A 928 116.22 -91.29 -23.90
N ILE A 929 116.74 -92.38 -23.33
CA ILE A 929 116.86 -92.51 -21.87
C ILE A 929 117.87 -91.49 -21.30
N ALA A 930 119.00 -91.25 -21.99
CA ALA A 930 119.92 -90.18 -21.62
C ALA A 930 119.33 -88.77 -21.85
N LEU A 931 118.50 -88.59 -22.88
CA LEU A 931 117.86 -87.31 -23.23
C LEU A 931 116.70 -86.98 -22.28
N ILE A 932 115.97 -87.98 -21.77
CA ILE A 932 115.01 -87.81 -20.66
C ILE A 932 115.76 -87.48 -19.37
N GLY A 933 116.92 -88.10 -19.10
CA GLY A 933 117.77 -87.75 -17.96
C GLY A 933 118.31 -86.31 -18.02
N ILE A 934 118.76 -85.85 -19.19
CA ILE A 934 119.22 -84.47 -19.41
C ILE A 934 118.04 -83.49 -19.41
N PHE A 935 116.88 -83.85 -19.95
CA PHE A 935 115.67 -83.01 -19.91
C PHE A 935 115.16 -82.82 -18.48
N VAL A 936 115.17 -83.86 -17.63
CA VAL A 936 114.81 -83.75 -16.22
C VAL A 936 115.84 -82.91 -15.44
N LEU A 937 117.13 -83.00 -15.77
CA LEU A 937 118.18 -82.18 -15.16
C LEU A 937 118.07 -80.69 -15.58
N VAL A 938 117.81 -80.42 -16.86
CA VAL A 938 117.61 -79.06 -17.40
C VAL A 938 116.30 -78.46 -16.90
N ALA A 939 115.22 -79.24 -16.82
CA ALA A 939 113.96 -78.82 -16.21
C ALA A 939 114.15 -78.50 -14.71
N GLY A 940 114.94 -79.30 -13.98
CA GLY A 940 115.32 -79.00 -12.59
C GLY A 940 116.10 -77.69 -12.44
N ILE A 941 117.04 -77.40 -13.35
CA ILE A 941 117.81 -76.14 -13.35
C ILE A 941 116.95 -74.94 -13.78
N LEU A 942 116.01 -75.12 -14.72
CA LEU A 942 115.05 -74.09 -15.15
C LEU A 942 114.01 -73.78 -14.07
N ILE A 943 113.49 -74.79 -13.37
CA ILE A 943 112.60 -74.62 -12.22
C ILE A 943 113.34 -73.93 -11.07
N PHE A 944 114.62 -74.25 -10.83
CA PHE A 944 115.45 -73.56 -9.84
C PHE A 944 115.78 -72.09 -10.22
N ARG A 945 116.02 -71.80 -11.52
CA ARG A 945 116.20 -70.42 -12.03
C ARG A 945 114.90 -69.62 -12.07
N LEU A 946 113.76 -70.23 -12.41
CA LEU A 946 112.44 -69.59 -12.39
C LEU A 946 111.99 -69.32 -10.96
N TYR A 947 112.18 -70.26 -10.03
CA TYR A 947 111.95 -70.06 -8.59
C TYR A 947 112.79 -68.90 -8.05
N LYS A 948 114.08 -68.81 -8.40
CA LYS A 948 114.97 -67.69 -8.00
C LYS A 948 114.61 -66.34 -8.66
N SER A 949 114.04 -66.33 -9.87
CA SER A 949 113.59 -65.10 -10.55
C SER A 949 112.21 -64.62 -10.09
N HIS A 950 111.32 -65.53 -9.70
CA HIS A 950 110.00 -65.21 -9.16
C HIS A 950 110.08 -64.74 -7.70
N MET A 951 111.04 -65.26 -6.93
CA MET A 951 111.33 -64.79 -5.56
C MET A 951 111.93 -63.37 -5.56
N LYS A 952 112.73 -62.99 -6.57
CA LYS A 952 113.21 -61.62 -6.79
C LYS A 952 112.12 -60.63 -7.27
N ARG A 953 111.02 -61.11 -7.85
CA ARG A 953 109.83 -60.29 -8.18
C ARG A 953 108.85 -60.16 -7.02
N LEU A 954 108.96 -61.03 -6.01
CA LEU A 954 108.28 -60.90 -4.71
C LEU A 954 108.98 -59.90 -3.75
N GLU A 955 110.07 -59.26 -4.16
CA GLU A 955 110.84 -58.28 -3.35
C GLU A 955 110.80 -56.82 -3.88
N SER A 956 109.97 -56.46 -4.88
CA SER A 956 110.01 -55.09 -5.46
C SER A 956 108.67 -54.40 -5.77
N ALA A 957 107.53 -54.87 -5.27
CA ALA A 957 106.29 -54.08 -5.30
C ALA A 957 105.33 -54.39 -4.12
N SER A 958 105.90 -54.38 -2.91
CA SER A 958 105.29 -53.80 -1.71
C SER A 958 106.29 -52.74 -1.20
N PRO A 959 106.05 -51.94 -0.16
CA PRO A 959 104.80 -51.63 0.56
C PRO A 959 104.65 -50.11 0.84
N GLN A 960 103.41 -49.64 0.98
CA GLN A 960 102.91 -48.91 2.16
C GLN A 960 101.43 -48.58 1.95
#